data_AF-A0A8B7VDX6-F1
#
_entry.id   AF-A0A8B7VDX6-F1
#
_cell.length_a   1.000
_cell.length_b   1.000
_cell.length_c   1.000
_cell.angle_alpha   90.00
_cell.angle_beta   90.00
_cell.angle_gamma   90.00
#
_symmetry.space_group_name_H-M   'P 1'
#
loop_
_entity.id
_entity.type
_entity.pdbx_description
1 polymer ?
#
loop_
_entity_poly.entity_id
_entity_poly.type
_entity_poly.pdbx_seq_one_letter_code
_entity_poly.pdbx_strand_id
1 'polypeptide(L)'
;MLGSDDFFYVGGSPSTADLPGSPVSNNFMGCLKEVVYKNNDIRLELSRLARIGDTKMKIYGEVVFKCENVATLDPINFETPEAYISLPKWNTKRMGSISFDFRTTEPNGLILFTHGKPQERKDARSQKNTKVDFFAVELLDGNLYLLLDMGSGTIKVKATQKKANDGEWYHVDIQRDGRSGTISVNSRRTPFTASGESEILDLEGDMYLGGLPENRAGLILPTELWTAMLNYGYVGCIRDLFIDGRSKNIRQLAEMQNAAGVKSSCSRMSAKQCDSYPCKNNAVCKDGWNRFICDCTGTGYWGRTCEREASILSYDGSMYMKIVMPMVMHTEAEDVSFRFMSQRAYGLLVATTSRDSADTLRLELDGGRVKLMVNLDCIRINCNSSKGPETLYAGQKLNDNEWHTVRVVRRGKSLKLTVDDDVAEGTMVGDHTRLEFHNIETGIMTEKRFISVVPSSFIGHLQSLMFNGLLYIDLCKNGDIDYCELKARFGLRNIIADPVTFKTKSSYLSLATLQAYTSMHLFFQFKTTSADGFILFNSGDGNDFIAVELVKGYIHYVFDLGNGPNVIKGNSDRPLNDNQWHNVVITRDNSNTHSLKVDTKVVTQVINGAKNLDLKGDLYMAGLAQGMYSNLPKLVASRDGFQGCLASVDLNGRLPDLINDALHRSGQIERGCEVALTKADLQGPSTTCQEDSCANQGVCMQQWEGFTCDCSMTSYSGNQCNDPGATYIFGKSGGLILYTWPANDRPSTRSDRLAVGFSTTVKDGILVRIDSAPGLGDFLQLHIEQGKIGVVFNIGTVDISIKEERTPVNDGKYHVVRFTRNGGNATLQVDNWPVNEHYPTGNTDNERFQMVKQKIPFKYNRPVEEWLQEKGRQLTIFNTQAQIAIGGKDKGRLFQGQLSGLYYDGLKVLNMAAENNPNIKINGSVRLVGEVPSILGTTQTTSMPPEMSTTVMETTTTMATTTTRKNRSTASIQPTSDDLVSSAECSSDDEDFVECEPSTANPTEPGIRRVPGASEVIRESSSTTGMVVGIVAAAALCILILLYAMYKYRNRDEGSYQVDETRNYISNSAQSNGTLMKEKQPSSKSGHKKHKNKDKEYYV
;
A
#
# COMPACT_ATOMS: atom_id res chain seq x y z
N MET A 1 5.48 49.60 50.57
CA MET A 1 6.83 49.35 50.07
C MET A 1 6.99 47.85 49.91
N LEU A 2 7.44 47.37 48.75
CA LEU A 2 8.01 46.04 48.61
C LEU A 2 9.53 46.25 48.46
N GLY A 3 10.32 45.62 49.34
CA GLY A 3 11.75 45.49 49.12
C GLY A 3 11.98 44.52 47.97
N SER A 4 12.90 44.84 47.07
CA SER A 4 13.39 43.92 46.04
C SER A 4 14.88 43.76 46.30
N ASP A 5 15.21 42.73 47.07
CA ASP A 5 16.57 42.49 47.59
C ASP A 5 17.42 41.63 46.63
N ASP A 6 16.93 41.46 45.39
CA ASP A 6 17.35 40.45 44.42
C ASP A 6 18.10 41.09 43.22
N PHE A 7 17.42 41.38 42.09
CA PHE A 7 18.06 41.95 40.89
C PHE A 7 17.34 43.16 40.27
N PHE A 8 18.12 44.11 39.74
CA PHE A 8 17.66 45.18 38.85
C PHE A 8 17.97 44.82 37.40
N TYR A 9 16.94 44.49 36.62
CA TYR A 9 17.05 44.23 35.18
C TYR A 9 16.85 45.52 34.36
N VAL A 10 17.65 45.69 33.30
CA VAL A 10 17.61 46.86 32.40
C VAL A 10 17.81 46.37 30.97
N GLY A 11 16.89 46.73 30.06
CA GLY A 11 16.90 46.27 28.67
C GLY A 11 16.49 44.80 28.47
N GLY A 12 16.73 43.94 29.46
CA GLY A 12 16.33 42.54 29.40
C GLY A 12 16.63 41.74 30.66
N SER A 13 16.23 40.48 30.65
CA SER A 13 16.48 39.50 31.72
C SER A 13 16.75 38.10 31.13
N PRO A 14 17.26 37.14 31.94
CA PRO A 14 17.52 35.77 31.47
C PRO A 14 16.27 35.05 30.92
N SER A 15 15.10 35.35 31.49
CA SER A 15 13.77 35.15 30.92
C SER A 15 12.89 36.30 31.39
N THR A 16 12.16 36.96 30.48
CA THR A 16 11.32 38.13 30.79
C THR A 16 9.87 37.75 31.06
N ALA A 17 9.45 36.55 30.64
CA ALA A 17 8.17 35.96 31.02
C ALA A 17 8.11 35.58 32.51
N ASP A 18 9.25 35.25 33.12
CA ASP A 18 9.37 34.83 34.52
C ASP A 18 9.18 35.99 35.52
N LEU A 19 9.26 37.26 35.05
CA LEU A 19 9.21 38.44 35.91
C LEU A 19 7.77 38.74 36.37
N PRO A 20 7.49 38.77 37.69
CA PRO A 20 6.13 38.96 38.20
C PRO A 20 5.45 40.24 37.70
N GLY A 21 4.35 40.06 36.96
CA GLY A 21 3.57 41.16 36.39
C GLY A 21 4.07 41.70 35.05
N SER A 22 5.07 41.06 34.41
CA SER A 22 5.46 41.43 33.05
C SER A 22 4.31 41.18 32.05
N PRO A 23 3.96 42.17 31.19
CA PRO A 23 3.01 41.97 30.10
C PRO A 23 3.67 41.43 28.82
N VAL A 24 4.99 41.19 28.82
CA VAL A 24 5.79 40.81 27.64
C VAL A 24 6.84 39.74 27.98
N SER A 25 7.15 38.89 27.00
CA SER A 25 8.19 37.86 27.06
C SER A 25 9.53 38.29 26.43
N ASN A 26 9.53 39.35 25.64
CA ASN A 26 10.66 39.76 24.80
C ASN A 26 11.61 40.75 25.50
N ASN A 27 12.92 40.61 25.23
CA ASN A 27 13.91 41.62 25.60
C ASN A 27 13.83 42.86 24.69
N PHE A 28 14.30 44.01 25.18
CA PHE A 28 14.23 45.28 24.47
C PHE A 28 15.22 45.36 23.31
N MET A 29 14.72 45.70 22.12
CA MET A 29 15.52 46.01 20.94
C MET A 29 15.48 47.51 20.66
N GLY A 30 16.51 48.24 21.11
CA GLY A 30 16.61 49.69 20.96
C GLY A 30 17.72 50.30 21.81
N CYS A 31 17.84 51.63 21.79
CA CYS A 31 18.75 52.37 22.65
C CYS A 31 18.08 52.77 23.97
N LEU A 32 18.69 52.46 25.12
CA LEU A 32 18.32 53.02 26.42
C LEU A 32 19.32 54.10 26.85
N LYS A 33 18.81 55.27 27.26
CA LYS A 33 19.61 56.43 27.70
C LYS A 33 19.14 56.89 29.09
N GLU A 34 20.10 57.30 29.92
CA GLU A 34 19.86 57.95 31.22
C GLU A 34 18.88 57.18 32.14
N VAL A 35 19.01 55.84 32.17
CA VAL A 35 18.26 54.98 33.07
C VAL A 35 18.71 55.25 34.50
N VAL A 36 17.81 55.82 35.32
CA VAL A 36 18.02 56.14 36.73
C VAL A 36 16.85 55.64 37.55
N TYR A 37 17.12 54.84 38.58
CA TYR A 37 16.17 54.57 39.66
C TYR A 37 16.42 55.54 40.81
N LYS A 38 15.36 56.07 41.42
CA LYS A 38 15.45 56.93 42.62
C LYS A 38 14.27 56.64 43.54
N ASN A 39 14.55 56.51 44.84
CA ASN A 39 13.57 56.64 45.92
C ASN A 39 13.97 57.77 46.88
N ASN A 40 13.55 57.74 48.14
CA ASN A 40 13.90 58.78 49.12
C ASN A 40 15.37 58.69 49.58
N ASP A 41 15.94 57.49 49.59
CA ASP A 41 17.18 57.16 50.30
C ASP A 41 18.35 56.86 49.33
N ILE A 42 18.04 56.36 48.12
CA ILE A 42 19.02 55.98 47.10
C ILE A 42 18.68 56.52 45.71
N ARG A 43 19.73 56.84 44.94
CA ARG A 43 19.70 57.16 43.51
C ARG A 43 20.71 56.27 42.78
N LEU A 44 20.22 55.36 41.95
CA LEU A 44 21.03 54.42 41.16
C LEU A 44 21.01 54.86 39.69
N GLU A 45 22.13 55.38 39.21
CA GLU A 45 22.28 55.83 37.82
C GLU A 45 22.74 54.65 36.94
N LEU A 46 21.86 53.70 36.72
CA LEU A 46 22.14 52.38 36.13
C LEU A 46 22.91 52.48 34.80
N SER A 47 22.55 53.41 33.90
CA SER A 47 23.30 53.65 32.65
C SER A 47 24.74 54.13 32.88
N ARG A 48 24.99 54.92 33.93
CA ARG A 48 26.34 55.40 34.28
C ARG A 48 27.15 54.29 34.95
N LEU A 49 26.54 53.54 35.86
CA LEU A 49 27.16 52.42 36.59
C LEU A 49 27.59 51.29 35.64
N ALA A 50 26.78 50.97 34.63
CA ALA A 50 27.14 50.02 33.58
C ALA A 50 28.35 50.50 32.75
N ARG A 51 28.36 51.76 32.31
CA ARG A 51 29.44 52.31 31.47
C ARG A 51 30.79 52.39 32.19
N ILE A 52 30.81 52.49 33.51
CA ILE A 52 32.06 52.53 34.31
C ILE A 52 32.49 51.17 34.88
N GLY A 53 31.71 50.11 34.67
CA GLY A 53 32.00 48.79 35.23
C GLY A 53 31.91 48.73 36.76
N ASP A 54 30.84 49.28 37.35
CA ASP A 54 30.61 49.18 38.80
C ASP A 54 30.55 47.71 39.25
N THR A 55 31.20 47.38 40.37
CA THR A 55 31.31 46.01 40.90
C THR A 55 29.97 45.32 41.22
N LYS A 56 28.88 46.08 41.40
CA LYS A 56 27.52 45.54 41.59
C LYS A 56 26.75 45.35 40.28
N MET A 57 27.28 45.80 39.16
CA MET A 57 26.68 45.66 37.84
C MET A 57 27.20 44.40 37.14
N LYS A 58 26.32 43.69 36.42
CA LYS A 58 26.70 42.62 35.50
C LYS A 58 26.12 42.90 34.12
N ILE A 59 26.96 42.83 33.10
CA ILE A 59 26.57 42.97 31.70
C ILE A 59 26.59 41.56 31.09
N TYR A 60 25.51 41.16 30.43
CA TYR A 60 25.38 39.87 29.77
C TYR A 60 25.24 40.09 28.26
N GLY A 61 26.11 39.45 27.47
CA GLY A 61 26.24 39.73 26.03
C GLY A 61 27.04 40.99 25.73
N GLU A 62 27.16 41.33 24.45
CA GLU A 62 27.88 42.51 23.98
C GLU A 62 26.96 43.74 24.02
N VAL A 63 27.30 44.72 24.86
CA VAL A 63 26.54 45.98 25.00
C VAL A 63 27.39 47.15 24.53
N VAL A 64 26.90 47.82 23.48
CA VAL A 64 27.59 48.96 22.86
C VAL A 64 27.13 50.27 23.52
N PHE A 65 28.05 51.01 24.15
CA PHE A 65 27.74 52.25 24.89
C PHE A 65 27.57 53.51 24.01
N LYS A 66 27.10 53.34 22.77
CA LYS A 66 26.64 54.38 21.83
C LYS A 66 25.29 53.93 21.25
N CYS A 67 24.41 54.86 20.92
CA CYS A 67 23.18 54.50 20.22
C CYS A 67 23.49 54.25 18.75
N GLU A 68 23.14 53.06 18.26
CA GLU A 68 23.27 52.65 16.86
C GLU A 68 21.90 52.24 16.33
N ASN A 69 21.72 52.26 15.01
CA ASN A 69 20.49 51.77 14.40
C ASN A 69 20.42 50.25 14.60
N VAL A 70 19.46 49.80 15.41
CA VAL A 70 19.18 48.37 15.57
C VAL A 70 18.67 47.82 14.24
N ALA A 71 19.25 46.71 13.78
CA ALA A 71 18.82 46.05 12.56
C ALA A 71 17.35 45.60 12.68
N THR A 72 16.54 45.91 11.67
CA THR A 72 15.18 45.37 11.54
C THR A 72 15.26 43.86 11.32
N LEU A 73 14.44 43.10 12.04
CA LEU A 73 14.30 41.65 11.84
C LEU A 73 13.37 41.42 10.65
N ASP A 74 13.88 41.74 9.47
CA ASP A 74 13.11 41.76 8.24
C ASP A 74 12.36 40.43 7.99
N PRO A 75 11.11 40.50 7.49
CA PRO A 75 10.26 39.34 7.33
C PRO A 75 10.73 38.41 6.20
N ILE A 76 10.64 37.11 6.45
CA ILE A 76 10.76 36.06 5.43
C ILE A 76 9.38 35.66 4.90
N ASN A 77 9.38 34.98 3.75
CA ASN A 77 8.18 34.46 3.10
C ASN A 77 8.42 33.04 2.58
N PHE A 78 7.67 32.07 3.12
CA PHE A 78 7.61 30.69 2.63
C PHE A 78 6.67 30.65 1.40
N GLU A 79 7.15 30.10 0.28
CA GLU A 79 6.46 30.09 -1.02
C GLU A 79 5.79 28.75 -1.36
N THR A 80 6.25 27.65 -0.76
CA THR A 80 5.73 26.30 -1.01
C THR A 80 5.63 25.50 0.30
N PRO A 81 4.71 24.52 0.44
CA PRO A 81 4.50 23.79 1.69
C PRO A 81 5.71 22.96 2.17
N GLU A 82 6.65 22.68 1.28
CA GLU A 82 7.85 21.89 1.54
C GLU A 82 9.00 22.76 2.09
N ALA A 83 8.85 24.10 2.03
CA ALA A 83 9.86 25.05 2.49
C ALA A 83 9.92 25.09 4.03
N TYR A 84 11.11 24.89 4.59
CA TYR A 84 11.34 24.95 6.04
C TYR A 84 12.68 25.62 6.38
N ILE A 85 12.84 25.99 7.65
CA ILE A 85 14.10 26.44 8.25
C ILE A 85 14.35 25.62 9.51
N SER A 86 15.58 25.13 9.70
CA SER A 86 16.03 24.60 11.00
C SER A 86 16.38 25.77 11.94
N LEU A 87 15.80 25.74 13.14
CA LEU A 87 16.12 26.64 14.25
C LEU A 87 16.92 25.87 15.32
N PRO A 88 17.91 26.53 15.96
CA PRO A 88 18.67 25.91 17.03
C PRO A 88 17.78 25.41 18.18
N LYS A 89 18.10 24.23 18.73
CA LYS A 89 17.42 23.59 19.87
C LYS A 89 16.89 24.59 20.90
N TRP A 90 15.58 24.51 21.19
CA TRP A 90 14.98 25.22 22.32
C TRP A 90 15.33 24.52 23.63
N ASN A 91 16.15 25.17 24.47
CA ASN A 91 16.64 24.61 25.73
C ASN A 91 15.71 24.94 26.92
N THR A 92 14.39 24.92 26.70
CA THR A 92 13.40 24.97 27.78
C THR A 92 13.51 23.75 28.69
N LYS A 93 13.10 23.89 29.95
CA LYS A 93 12.90 22.78 30.90
C LYS A 93 11.58 22.95 31.64
N ARG A 94 11.55 23.72 32.73
CA ARG A 94 10.30 24.08 33.43
C ARG A 94 9.60 25.30 32.80
N MET A 95 10.37 26.34 32.51
CA MET A 95 9.87 27.60 31.96
C MET A 95 10.38 27.81 30.54
N GLY A 96 9.70 28.64 29.76
CA GLY A 96 10.12 29.03 28.42
C GLY A 96 9.11 29.95 27.73
N SER A 97 9.57 30.67 26.70
CA SER A 97 8.70 31.50 25.87
C SER A 97 9.09 31.49 24.39
N ILE A 98 8.09 31.59 23.52
CA ILE A 98 8.26 31.80 22.08
C ILE A 98 7.27 32.88 21.65
N SER A 99 7.73 33.90 20.95
CA SER A 99 6.86 34.86 20.27
C SER A 99 7.29 35.07 18.82
N PHE A 100 6.32 35.33 17.94
CA PHE A 100 6.55 35.62 16.51
C PHE A 100 5.32 36.31 15.90
N ASP A 101 5.54 36.98 14.78
CA ASP A 101 4.49 37.51 13.92
C ASP A 101 4.31 36.58 12.70
N PHE A 102 3.07 36.23 12.35
CA PHE A 102 2.75 35.49 11.11
C PHE A 102 1.67 36.17 10.26
N ARG A 103 1.66 35.89 8.95
CA ARG A 103 0.68 36.44 7.98
C ARG A 103 0.48 35.50 6.79
N THR A 104 -0.75 35.01 6.57
CA THR A 104 -1.10 34.17 5.40
C THR A 104 -2.58 34.28 5.02
N THR A 105 -2.93 33.83 3.82
CA THR A 105 -4.31 33.52 3.38
C THR A 105 -4.61 32.02 3.35
N GLU A 106 -3.60 31.16 3.48
CA GLU A 106 -3.75 29.70 3.44
C GLU A 106 -4.51 29.20 4.69
N PRO A 107 -5.42 28.22 4.58
CA PRO A 107 -6.20 27.74 5.72
C PRO A 107 -5.43 26.77 6.62
N ASN A 108 -4.45 26.05 6.08
CA ASN A 108 -3.72 24.99 6.77
C ASN A 108 -2.20 25.25 6.69
N GLY A 109 -1.46 24.83 7.70
CA GLY A 109 0.01 24.90 7.67
C GLY A 109 0.68 24.69 9.03
N LEU A 110 1.69 23.84 9.09
CA LEU A 110 2.57 23.66 10.24
C LEU A 110 3.53 24.85 10.36
N ILE A 111 3.41 25.63 11.44
CA ILE A 111 4.21 26.84 11.65
C ILE A 111 5.50 26.52 12.43
N LEU A 112 5.39 25.77 13.52
CA LEU A 112 6.51 25.35 14.37
C LEU A 112 6.37 23.88 14.78
N PHE A 113 7.47 23.13 14.82
CA PHE A 113 7.51 21.78 15.39
C PHE A 113 8.88 21.41 15.99
N THR A 114 8.89 20.72 17.12
CA THR A 114 10.08 20.11 17.73
C THR A 114 9.66 19.02 18.72
N HIS A 115 10.49 17.97 18.87
CA HIS A 115 10.20 16.82 19.74
C HIS A 115 11.40 16.39 20.59
N GLY A 116 11.13 15.63 21.65
CA GLY A 116 12.11 15.03 22.55
C GLY A 116 12.63 13.68 22.06
N LYS A 117 13.44 13.04 22.90
CA LYS A 117 13.85 11.64 22.71
C LYS A 117 12.65 10.68 22.83
N PRO A 118 12.70 9.50 22.16
CA PRO A 118 11.78 8.40 22.43
C PRO A 118 11.83 8.01 23.92
N GLN A 119 10.69 7.97 24.58
CA GLN A 119 10.60 7.48 25.97
C GLN A 119 10.27 5.99 25.98
N GLU A 120 11.25 5.15 26.36
CA GLU A 120 11.03 3.73 26.63
C GLU A 120 10.23 3.51 27.93
N ARG A 121 8.93 3.79 27.90
CA ARG A 121 8.03 3.45 29.02
C ARG A 121 7.66 1.97 28.96
N LYS A 122 7.97 1.25 30.03
CA LYS A 122 7.65 -0.18 30.21
C LYS A 122 6.17 -0.41 30.57
N ASP A 123 5.26 0.21 29.82
CA ASP A 123 3.82 -0.07 29.91
C ASP A 123 3.52 -1.42 29.25
N ALA A 124 3.60 -2.50 30.02
CA ALA A 124 3.57 -3.90 29.58
C ALA A 124 2.25 -4.39 28.93
N ARG A 125 1.36 -3.46 28.53
CA ARG A 125 0.04 -3.71 27.92
C ARG A 125 -0.36 -2.69 26.82
N SER A 126 0.51 -1.75 26.47
CA SER A 126 0.33 -0.83 25.33
C SER A 126 1.27 -1.22 24.18
N GLN A 127 0.87 -0.98 22.93
CA GLN A 127 1.76 -1.15 21.77
C GLN A 127 2.99 -0.24 21.85
N LYS A 128 4.05 -0.60 21.10
CA LYS A 128 5.38 0.03 21.08
C LYS A 128 5.41 1.43 20.42
N ASN A 129 4.42 2.27 20.65
CA ASN A 129 4.40 3.64 20.15
C ASN A 129 5.43 4.46 20.93
N THR A 130 6.50 4.87 20.25
CA THR A 130 7.57 5.73 20.79
C THR A 130 7.02 7.12 21.10
N LYS A 131 6.43 7.29 22.28
CA LYS A 131 6.00 8.60 22.77
C LYS A 131 7.21 9.50 22.96
N VAL A 132 7.04 10.75 22.57
CA VAL A 132 8.02 11.83 22.70
C VAL A 132 7.34 13.00 23.40
N ASP A 133 8.08 13.73 24.21
CA ASP A 133 7.73 15.12 24.53
C ASP A 133 7.68 15.92 23.23
N PHE A 134 6.76 16.87 23.06
CA PHE A 134 6.79 17.72 21.86
C PHE A 134 6.09 19.06 22.06
N PHE A 135 6.43 20.00 21.18
CA PHE A 135 5.78 21.29 21.04
C PHE A 135 5.52 21.56 19.56
N ALA A 136 4.31 22.04 19.25
CA ALA A 136 3.97 22.46 17.90
C ALA A 136 2.99 23.64 17.87
N VAL A 137 3.05 24.40 16.79
CA VAL A 137 2.02 25.39 16.43
C VAL A 137 1.58 25.13 15.00
N GLU A 138 0.29 24.88 14.80
CA GLU A 138 -0.31 24.61 13.49
C GLU A 138 -1.50 25.51 13.20
N LEU A 139 -1.74 25.79 11.92
CA LEU A 139 -2.93 26.42 11.40
C LEU A 139 -3.82 25.33 10.79
N LEU A 140 -5.11 25.30 11.17
CA LEU A 140 -6.11 24.35 10.66
C LEU A 140 -7.45 25.04 10.41
N ASP A 141 -7.98 24.94 9.19
CA ASP A 141 -9.18 25.63 8.71
C ASP A 141 -9.15 27.14 8.99
N GLY A 142 -7.96 27.75 8.99
CA GLY A 142 -7.69 29.14 9.31
C GLY A 142 -7.59 29.46 10.80
N ASN A 143 -7.69 28.48 11.70
CA ASN A 143 -7.60 28.70 13.15
C ASN A 143 -6.22 28.26 13.67
N LEU A 144 -5.65 29.03 14.59
CA LEU A 144 -4.34 28.71 15.17
C LEU A 144 -4.49 27.74 16.36
N TYR A 145 -3.66 26.71 16.41
CA TYR A 145 -3.61 25.72 17.48
C TYR A 145 -2.19 25.62 18.06
N LEU A 146 -2.11 25.55 19.40
CA LEU A 146 -0.92 25.12 20.14
C LEU A 146 -1.09 23.65 20.53
N LEU A 147 -0.05 22.84 20.32
CA LEU A 147 0.05 21.47 20.80
C LEU A 147 1.26 21.30 21.70
N LEU A 148 1.08 20.53 22.79
CA LEU A 148 2.11 20.29 23.80
C LEU A 148 1.89 18.92 24.45
N ASP A 149 2.92 18.09 24.51
CA ASP A 149 2.99 16.92 25.40
C ASP A 149 4.32 16.94 26.16
N MET A 150 4.28 16.59 27.45
CA MET A 150 5.42 16.54 28.37
C MET A 150 5.57 15.10 28.93
N GLY A 151 5.19 14.11 28.13
CA GLY A 151 5.17 12.71 28.51
C GLY A 151 3.98 12.34 29.41
N SER A 152 2.91 13.13 29.43
CA SER A 152 1.71 12.82 30.23
C SER A 152 0.39 13.18 29.54
N GLY A 153 0.40 13.22 28.22
CA GLY A 153 -0.76 13.39 27.37
C GLY A 153 -0.79 14.75 26.71
N THR A 154 -1.20 14.76 25.44
CA THR A 154 -1.16 15.94 24.60
C THR A 154 -2.33 16.86 24.92
N ILE A 155 -2.05 18.16 25.06
CA ILE A 155 -3.08 19.21 25.04
C ILE A 155 -3.06 19.93 23.69
N LYS A 156 -4.24 20.07 23.06
CA LYS A 156 -4.45 20.78 21.79
C LYS A 156 -5.36 22.00 22.02
N VAL A 157 -4.77 23.19 22.02
CA VAL A 157 -5.41 24.44 22.45
C VAL A 157 -5.74 25.31 21.23
N LYS A 158 -7.03 25.57 21.00
CA LYS A 158 -7.45 26.56 19.99
C LYS A 158 -7.15 27.98 20.47
N ALA A 159 -6.17 28.63 19.87
CA ALA A 159 -5.71 29.97 20.27
C ALA A 159 -6.59 31.09 19.70
N THR A 160 -7.22 30.91 18.53
CA THR A 160 -8.02 31.95 17.88
C THR A 160 -9.54 31.70 17.96
N GLN A 161 -10.30 32.76 18.20
CA GLN A 161 -11.77 32.76 18.19
C GLN A 161 -12.35 33.06 16.80
N LYS A 162 -11.57 33.70 15.93
CA LYS A 162 -11.86 33.87 14.50
C LYS A 162 -10.80 33.13 13.68
N LYS A 163 -11.03 32.97 12.38
CA LYS A 163 -9.95 32.60 11.46
C LYS A 163 -8.91 33.73 11.42
N ALA A 164 -7.64 33.37 11.26
CA ALA A 164 -6.45 34.22 11.21
C ALA A 164 -5.69 34.05 9.87
N ASN A 165 -6.41 33.65 8.82
CA ASN A 165 -5.93 33.55 7.44
C ASN A 165 -6.62 34.58 6.51
N ASP A 166 -6.88 35.79 7.01
CA ASP A 166 -7.38 36.93 6.21
C ASP A 166 -6.28 37.62 5.39
N GLY A 167 -5.02 37.24 5.64
CA GLY A 167 -3.84 37.82 5.04
C GLY A 167 -3.36 39.09 5.73
N GLU A 168 -3.66 39.31 7.02
CA GLU A 168 -3.05 40.35 7.86
C GLU A 168 -2.07 39.79 8.91
N TRP A 169 -1.31 40.66 9.57
CA TRP A 169 -0.32 40.27 10.57
C TRP A 169 -0.97 39.93 11.93
N TYR A 170 -0.58 38.78 12.48
CA TYR A 170 -0.94 38.32 13.81
C TYR A 170 0.30 38.12 14.66
N HIS A 171 0.39 38.86 15.76
CA HIS A 171 1.38 38.65 16.81
C HIS A 171 0.94 37.48 17.70
N VAL A 172 1.83 36.51 17.90
CA VAL A 172 1.66 35.35 18.76
C VAL A 172 2.72 35.39 19.85
N ASP A 173 2.32 35.27 21.11
CA ASP A 173 3.23 35.11 22.25
C ASP A 173 2.77 33.96 23.15
N ILE A 174 3.67 33.01 23.39
CA ILE A 174 3.45 31.76 24.11
C ILE A 174 4.38 31.73 25.32
N GLN A 175 3.79 31.63 26.51
CA GLN A 175 4.50 31.62 27.79
C GLN A 175 4.09 30.36 28.57
N ARG A 176 5.06 29.63 29.14
CA ARG A 176 4.83 28.42 29.95
C ARG A 176 5.62 28.48 31.26
N ASP A 177 4.97 28.11 32.36
CA ASP A 177 5.63 27.69 33.61
C ASP A 177 5.10 26.32 34.05
N GLY A 178 5.98 25.33 34.03
CA GLY A 178 5.67 23.95 34.35
C GLY A 178 4.58 23.40 33.44
N ARG A 179 3.53 22.85 34.07
CA ARG A 179 2.38 22.25 33.38
C ARG A 179 1.41 23.29 32.78
N SER A 180 1.52 24.57 33.15
CA SER A 180 0.54 25.62 32.83
C SER A 180 1.15 26.75 31.99
N GLY A 181 0.31 27.51 31.29
CA GLY A 181 0.78 28.64 30.49
C GLY A 181 -0.34 29.45 29.84
N THR A 182 0.05 30.39 28.99
CA THR A 182 -0.88 31.11 28.10
C THR A 182 -0.28 31.23 26.71
N ILE A 183 -1.04 30.85 25.68
CA ILE A 183 -0.84 31.36 24.33
C ILE A 183 -1.65 32.65 24.20
N SER A 184 -1.13 33.65 23.50
CA SER A 184 -1.85 34.88 23.19
C SER A 184 -1.74 35.23 21.72
N VAL A 185 -2.81 35.79 21.16
CA VAL A 185 -2.87 36.22 19.76
C VAL A 185 -3.45 37.62 19.70
N ASN A 186 -2.69 38.59 19.17
CA ASN A 186 -3.01 40.03 19.22
C ASN A 186 -3.51 40.46 20.61
N SER A 187 -2.69 40.17 21.63
CA SER A 187 -2.92 40.42 23.06
C SER A 187 -4.10 39.69 23.72
N ARG A 188 -4.86 38.86 22.99
CA ARG A 188 -5.92 38.00 23.58
C ARG A 188 -5.29 36.73 24.14
N ARG A 189 -5.19 36.63 25.47
CA ARG A 189 -4.62 35.46 26.16
C ARG A 189 -5.65 34.33 26.31
N THR A 190 -5.23 33.12 25.95
CA THR A 190 -5.93 31.86 26.18
C THR A 190 -5.07 30.98 27.11
N PRO A 191 -5.49 30.76 28.36
CA PRO A 191 -4.74 29.92 29.29
C PRO A 191 -4.86 28.44 28.95
N PHE A 192 -3.83 27.67 29.28
CA PHE A 192 -3.80 26.22 29.12
C PHE A 192 -3.13 25.55 30.33
N THR A 193 -3.37 24.26 30.51
CA THR A 193 -2.68 23.39 31.47
C THR A 193 -2.72 21.97 30.94
N ALA A 194 -1.55 21.37 30.71
CA ALA A 194 -1.44 20.02 30.15
C ALA A 194 -1.94 18.94 31.12
N SER A 195 -2.19 17.73 30.62
CA SER A 195 -2.64 16.59 31.42
C SER A 195 -1.49 15.91 32.19
N GLY A 196 -1.84 15.18 33.25
CA GLY A 196 -0.89 14.45 34.09
C GLY A 196 -0.05 15.35 34.99
N GLU A 197 1.16 14.93 35.35
CA GLU A 197 1.98 15.57 36.41
C GLU A 197 3.29 16.20 35.91
N SER A 198 3.64 16.03 34.63
CA SER A 198 4.89 16.58 34.10
C SER A 198 4.90 18.12 34.04
N GLU A 199 5.96 18.71 34.59
CA GLU A 199 6.28 20.14 34.46
C GLU A 199 7.46 20.42 33.50
N ILE A 200 8.22 19.39 33.13
CA ILE A 200 9.38 19.51 32.25
C ILE A 200 8.97 19.13 30.83
N LEU A 201 9.39 19.94 29.85
CA LEU A 201 9.35 19.61 28.43
C LEU A 201 10.80 19.35 27.97
N ASP A 202 11.16 18.11 27.64
CA ASP A 202 12.53 17.73 27.26
C ASP A 202 12.70 17.49 25.76
N LEU A 203 12.87 18.58 25.02
CA LEU A 203 13.07 18.60 23.56
C LEU A 203 14.49 18.20 23.18
N GLU A 204 14.68 17.63 21.99
CA GLU A 204 15.97 17.34 21.38
C GLU A 204 16.00 17.63 19.87
N GLY A 205 17.18 17.53 19.26
CA GLY A 205 17.39 17.93 17.86
C GLY A 205 17.10 19.41 17.61
N ASP A 206 16.75 19.69 16.36
CA ASP A 206 16.39 21.03 15.88
C ASP A 206 14.90 21.33 16.10
N MET A 207 14.53 22.61 15.93
CA MET A 207 13.14 23.04 15.84
C MET A 207 12.85 23.54 14.43
N TYR A 208 11.82 22.99 13.80
CA TYR A 208 11.46 23.31 12.41
C TYR A 208 10.48 24.48 12.36
N LEU A 209 10.72 25.41 11.44
CA LEU A 209 9.86 26.56 11.14
C LEU A 209 9.35 26.47 9.71
N GLY A 210 8.05 26.61 9.50
CA GLY A 210 7.39 26.67 8.18
C GLY A 210 7.06 25.32 7.53
N GLY A 211 7.81 24.26 7.81
CA GLY A 211 7.58 22.94 7.21
C GLY A 211 8.41 21.85 7.87
N LEU A 212 8.53 20.70 7.21
CA LEU A 212 9.36 19.56 7.65
C LEU A 212 10.26 19.09 6.49
N PRO A 213 11.44 18.51 6.76
CA PRO A 213 12.25 17.87 5.74
C PRO A 213 11.50 16.70 5.07
N GLU A 214 11.79 16.50 3.77
CA GLU A 214 11.32 15.34 3.00
C GLU A 214 11.86 14.03 3.59
N ASN A 215 13.16 13.99 3.91
CA ASN A 215 13.76 12.89 4.65
C ASN A 215 13.41 13.00 6.14
N ARG A 216 12.53 12.12 6.61
CA ARG A 216 12.05 12.05 7.99
C ARG A 216 12.80 11.04 8.87
N ALA A 217 13.99 10.59 8.46
CA ALA A 217 14.81 9.68 9.26
C ALA A 217 15.10 10.27 10.66
N GLY A 218 14.64 9.58 11.71
CA GLY A 218 14.75 10.03 13.11
C GLY A 218 13.72 11.06 13.57
N LEU A 219 12.85 11.57 12.68
CA LEU A 219 11.80 12.52 12.99
C LEU A 219 10.52 11.78 13.44
N ILE A 220 10.14 11.91 14.71
CA ILE A 220 8.93 11.27 15.25
C ILE A 220 7.76 12.25 15.17
N LEU A 221 6.69 11.86 14.47
CA LEU A 221 5.49 12.66 14.30
C LEU A 221 4.36 12.18 15.23
N PRO A 222 3.89 13.01 16.19
CA PRO A 222 2.71 12.71 17.00
C PRO A 222 1.44 12.66 16.15
N THR A 223 0.52 11.73 16.44
CA THR A 223 -0.72 11.57 15.65
C THR A 223 -1.69 12.73 15.84
N GLU A 224 -1.53 13.43 16.96
CA GLU A 224 -2.27 14.62 17.37
C GLU A 224 -1.92 15.84 16.50
N LEU A 225 -0.76 15.84 15.84
CA LEU A 225 -0.25 16.91 14.96
C LEU A 225 -0.67 16.68 13.50
N TRP A 226 -1.92 17.01 13.21
CA TRP A 226 -2.58 16.66 11.95
C TRP A 226 -1.91 17.28 10.72
N THR A 227 -1.42 18.52 10.78
CA THR A 227 -0.72 19.15 9.64
C THR A 227 0.50 18.37 9.17
N ALA A 228 1.28 17.76 10.07
CA ALA A 228 2.46 16.96 9.72
C ALA A 228 2.08 15.63 9.03
N MET A 229 0.99 15.00 9.46
CA MET A 229 0.50 13.73 8.89
C MET A 229 -0.29 13.92 7.58
N LEU A 230 -0.83 15.12 7.35
CA LEU A 230 -1.52 15.53 6.11
C LEU A 230 -0.59 16.24 5.11
N ASN A 231 0.70 16.40 5.43
CA ASN A 231 1.70 17.11 4.62
C ASN A 231 1.37 18.60 4.34
N TYR A 232 0.66 19.25 5.28
CA TYR A 232 0.37 20.69 5.23
C TYR A 232 1.47 21.50 5.93
N GLY A 233 2.55 21.82 5.23
CA GLY A 233 3.45 22.91 5.66
C GLY A 233 2.86 24.31 5.41
N TYR A 234 3.42 25.30 6.07
CA TYR A 234 2.96 26.68 6.08
C TYR A 234 3.54 27.50 4.91
N VAL A 235 2.64 28.04 4.09
CA VAL A 235 2.95 29.07 3.07
C VAL A 235 2.45 30.42 3.61
N GLY A 236 3.30 31.44 3.60
CA GLY A 236 3.03 32.69 4.32
C GLY A 236 4.29 33.41 4.79
N CYS A 237 4.13 34.51 5.50
CA CYS A 237 5.23 35.28 6.07
C CYS A 237 5.40 35.08 7.56
N ILE A 238 6.66 35.08 8.02
CA ILE A 238 7.03 35.09 9.45
C ILE A 238 8.09 36.18 9.69
N ARG A 239 8.02 36.82 10.86
CA ARG A 239 9.02 37.81 11.33
C ARG A 239 9.09 37.85 12.85
N ASP A 240 10.00 38.67 13.37
CA ASP A 240 10.08 39.03 14.80
C ASP A 240 10.03 37.81 15.73
N LEU A 241 10.76 36.73 15.37
CA LEU A 241 10.85 35.51 16.16
C LEU A 241 11.77 35.71 17.37
N PHE A 242 11.22 35.49 18.57
CA PHE A 242 11.96 35.41 19.82
C PHE A 242 11.81 34.00 20.44
N ILE A 243 12.90 33.50 21.01
CA ILE A 243 12.93 32.27 21.81
C ILE A 243 13.59 32.60 23.15
N ASP A 244 12.89 32.35 24.25
CA ASP A 244 13.25 32.73 25.63
C ASP A 244 13.66 34.21 25.71
N GLY A 245 12.82 35.07 25.13
CA GLY A 245 13.02 36.51 25.01
C GLY A 245 14.17 36.97 24.10
N ARG A 246 14.91 36.06 23.43
CA ARG A 246 16.03 36.39 22.53
C ARG A 246 15.61 36.31 21.07
N SER A 247 15.80 37.40 20.34
CA SER A 247 15.49 37.48 18.91
C SER A 247 16.33 36.51 18.05
N LYS A 248 15.77 36.12 16.91
CA LYS A 248 16.37 35.20 15.93
C LYS A 248 16.31 35.82 14.53
N ASN A 249 17.47 35.98 13.89
CA ASN A 249 17.54 36.45 12.51
C ASN A 249 17.21 35.31 11.53
N ILE A 250 15.90 35.07 11.32
CA ILE A 250 15.40 33.98 10.48
C ILE A 250 15.74 34.14 8.99
N ARG A 251 15.96 35.37 8.49
CA ARG A 251 16.52 35.60 7.15
C ARG A 251 17.93 35.02 7.05
N GLN A 252 18.82 35.38 7.98
CA GLN A 252 20.19 34.90 7.99
C GLN A 252 20.27 33.37 8.16
N LEU A 253 19.37 32.77 8.94
CA LEU A 253 19.27 31.30 9.04
C LEU A 253 18.88 30.67 7.68
N ALA A 254 17.89 31.21 6.98
CA ALA A 254 17.50 30.74 5.64
C ALA A 254 18.63 30.87 4.62
N GLU A 255 19.36 31.99 4.64
CA GLU A 255 20.49 32.26 3.75
C GLU A 255 21.67 31.30 4.02
N MET A 256 22.02 31.06 5.29
CA MET A 256 23.08 30.10 5.66
C MET A 256 22.70 28.64 5.33
N GLN A 257 21.42 28.30 5.37
CA GLN A 257 20.91 26.95 5.06
C GLN A 257 20.63 26.76 3.56
N ASN A 258 20.68 27.81 2.74
CA ASN A 258 20.19 27.82 1.35
C ASN A 258 18.74 27.30 1.23
N ALA A 259 17.88 27.71 2.15
CA ALA A 259 16.52 27.17 2.30
C ALA A 259 15.66 27.35 1.04
N ALA A 260 15.36 26.24 0.36
CA ALA A 260 14.53 26.25 -0.84
C ALA A 260 13.10 26.72 -0.53
N GLY A 261 12.49 27.47 -1.45
CA GLY A 261 11.14 28.01 -1.28
C GLY A 261 11.00 29.12 -0.23
N VAL A 262 12.10 29.64 0.33
CA VAL A 262 12.09 30.79 1.26
C VAL A 262 12.62 32.04 0.56
N LYS A 263 11.87 33.15 0.63
CA LYS A 263 12.33 34.49 0.21
C LYS A 263 12.60 35.41 1.41
N SER A 264 13.57 36.28 1.24
CA SER A 264 14.05 37.25 2.23
C SER A 264 13.16 38.50 2.39
N SER A 265 11.96 38.51 1.80
CA SER A 265 11.01 39.63 1.82
C SER A 265 9.55 39.17 1.85
N CYS A 266 8.74 39.73 2.75
CA CYS A 266 7.28 39.58 2.75
C CYS A 266 6.56 40.76 2.09
N SER A 267 5.76 40.48 1.07
CA SER A 267 4.76 41.39 0.53
C SER A 267 3.56 40.61 0.00
N ARG A 268 2.34 41.04 0.33
CA ARG A 268 1.10 40.48 -0.25
C ARG A 268 0.94 40.98 -1.68
N MET A 269 0.85 40.08 -2.66
CA MET A 269 0.55 40.46 -4.04
C MET A 269 -0.88 40.99 -4.15
N SER A 270 -1.08 42.05 -4.93
CA SER A 270 -2.40 42.68 -5.14
C SER A 270 -3.23 41.98 -6.22
N ALA A 271 -2.58 41.38 -7.21
CA ALA A 271 -3.23 40.55 -8.21
C ALA A 271 -3.54 39.16 -7.65
N LYS A 272 -4.77 38.69 -7.85
CA LYS A 272 -5.11 37.27 -7.67
C LYS A 272 -4.33 36.45 -8.68
N GLN A 273 -4.00 35.22 -8.30
CA GLN A 273 -3.23 34.32 -9.14
C GLN A 273 -4.18 33.49 -10.03
N CYS A 274 -5.39 33.23 -9.57
CA CYS A 274 -6.43 32.53 -10.35
C CYS A 274 -7.01 33.35 -11.51
N ASP A 275 -6.89 34.68 -11.52
CA ASP A 275 -7.31 35.54 -12.64
C ASP A 275 -6.51 35.25 -13.95
N SER A 276 -5.40 34.51 -13.85
CA SER A 276 -4.61 34.03 -15.00
C SER A 276 -5.12 32.70 -15.61
N TYR A 277 -6.18 32.10 -15.04
CA TYR A 277 -6.72 30.78 -15.39
C TYR A 277 -5.64 29.68 -15.48
N PRO A 278 -4.78 29.50 -14.44
CA PRO A 278 -3.61 28.63 -14.52
C PRO A 278 -3.95 27.14 -14.47
N CYS A 279 -5.14 26.76 -14.01
CA CYS A 279 -5.56 25.39 -13.81
C CYS A 279 -6.28 24.84 -15.06
N LYS A 280 -5.77 23.74 -15.60
CA LYS A 280 -6.27 23.10 -16.82
C LYS A 280 -7.38 22.09 -16.50
N ASN A 281 -7.99 21.53 -17.54
CA ASN A 281 -8.88 20.36 -17.45
C ASN A 281 -10.04 20.55 -16.45
N ASN A 282 -10.61 21.76 -16.42
CA ASN A 282 -11.70 22.20 -15.55
C ASN A 282 -11.41 22.11 -14.03
N ALA A 283 -10.15 22.01 -13.62
CA ALA A 283 -9.74 22.02 -12.23
C ALA A 283 -10.08 23.35 -11.52
N VAL A 284 -10.50 23.27 -10.25
CA VAL A 284 -10.89 24.46 -9.48
C VAL A 284 -9.66 25.20 -8.99
N CYS A 285 -9.46 26.43 -9.47
CA CYS A 285 -8.41 27.31 -8.97
C CYS A 285 -8.81 27.95 -7.63
N LYS A 286 -7.89 27.96 -6.67
CA LYS A 286 -8.01 28.61 -5.36
C LYS A 286 -6.81 29.56 -5.17
N ASP A 287 -7.07 30.82 -4.80
CA ASP A 287 -6.01 31.78 -4.50
C ASP A 287 -5.37 31.44 -3.13
N GLY A 288 -4.10 31.06 -3.14
CA GLY A 288 -3.28 30.84 -1.95
C GLY A 288 -2.52 32.10 -1.54
N TRP A 289 -1.46 31.96 -0.76
CA TRP A 289 -0.58 33.07 -0.41
C TRP A 289 0.48 33.29 -1.50
N ASN A 290 0.33 34.37 -2.28
CA ASN A 290 1.18 34.71 -3.44
C ASN A 290 1.30 33.60 -4.51
N ARG A 291 0.40 32.61 -4.50
CA ARG A 291 0.35 31.47 -5.42
C ARG A 291 -1.09 31.11 -5.79
N PHE A 292 -1.27 30.43 -6.91
CA PHE A 292 -2.49 29.67 -7.19
C PHE A 292 -2.35 28.24 -6.65
N ILE A 293 -3.48 27.61 -6.35
CA ILE A 293 -3.60 26.20 -5.99
C ILE A 293 -4.66 25.59 -6.91
N CYS A 294 -4.28 24.57 -7.68
CA CYS A 294 -5.21 23.86 -8.56
C CYS A 294 -5.74 22.60 -7.87
N ASP A 295 -7.05 22.55 -7.62
CA ASP A 295 -7.72 21.35 -7.15
C ASP A 295 -8.05 20.43 -8.34
N CYS A 296 -7.16 19.48 -8.59
CA CYS A 296 -7.33 18.50 -9.67
C CYS A 296 -8.30 17.35 -9.31
N THR A 297 -8.84 17.30 -8.08
CA THR A 297 -9.66 16.15 -7.64
C THR A 297 -10.92 16.02 -8.50
N GLY A 298 -11.15 14.84 -9.07
CA GLY A 298 -12.27 14.58 -9.97
C GLY A 298 -12.05 14.92 -11.45
N THR A 299 -10.93 15.57 -11.81
CA THR A 299 -10.64 15.90 -13.23
C THR A 299 -10.09 14.73 -14.04
N GLY A 300 -9.45 13.76 -13.36
CA GLY A 300 -8.65 12.72 -14.02
C GLY A 300 -7.23 13.18 -14.40
N TYR A 301 -6.79 14.34 -13.90
CA TYR A 301 -5.46 14.90 -14.09
C TYR A 301 -4.79 15.22 -12.73
N TRP A 302 -3.49 15.52 -12.78
CA TRP A 302 -2.67 15.94 -11.65
C TRP A 302 -1.50 16.83 -12.11
N GLY A 303 -0.60 17.18 -11.18
CA GLY A 303 0.45 18.17 -11.40
C GLY A 303 0.02 19.58 -11.02
N ARG A 304 0.95 20.53 -11.03
CA ARG A 304 0.76 21.87 -10.44
C ARG A 304 -0.36 22.68 -11.10
N THR A 305 -0.62 22.43 -12.37
CA THR A 305 -1.67 23.06 -13.20
C THR A 305 -2.70 22.03 -13.70
N CYS A 306 -2.74 20.83 -13.10
CA CYS A 306 -3.55 19.69 -13.55
C CYS A 306 -3.25 19.31 -15.02
N GLU A 307 -1.98 19.39 -15.41
CA GLU A 307 -1.50 19.18 -16.79
C GLU A 307 -1.11 17.73 -17.12
N ARG A 308 -0.93 16.87 -16.12
CA ARG A 308 -0.54 15.46 -16.30
C ARG A 308 -1.78 14.58 -16.21
N GLU A 309 -1.99 13.69 -17.17
CA GLU A 309 -3.07 12.69 -17.07
C GLU A 309 -2.81 11.75 -15.90
N ALA A 310 -3.82 11.49 -15.07
CA ALA A 310 -3.71 10.60 -13.92
C ALA A 310 -3.97 9.14 -14.32
N SER A 311 -3.22 8.21 -13.73
CA SER A 311 -3.18 6.85 -14.22
C SER A 311 -4.44 6.05 -13.83
N ILE A 312 -5.03 5.42 -14.83
CA ILE A 312 -6.18 4.50 -14.68
C ILE A 312 -5.66 3.10 -14.35
N LEU A 313 -6.28 2.43 -13.39
CA LEU A 313 -5.98 1.07 -12.98
C LEU A 313 -7.24 0.21 -12.99
N SER A 314 -7.18 -0.95 -13.64
CA SER A 314 -8.33 -1.81 -13.94
C SER A 314 -8.31 -3.12 -13.16
N TYR A 315 -9.48 -3.53 -12.68
CA TYR A 315 -9.70 -4.67 -11.78
C TYR A 315 -10.83 -5.55 -12.31
N ASP A 316 -10.63 -6.87 -12.28
CA ASP A 316 -11.60 -7.89 -12.71
C ASP A 316 -12.16 -8.74 -11.55
N GLY A 317 -11.98 -8.29 -10.31
CA GLY A 317 -12.37 -9.05 -9.11
C GLY A 317 -11.37 -10.12 -8.66
N SER A 318 -10.36 -10.45 -9.48
CA SER A 318 -9.19 -11.27 -9.08
C SER A 318 -7.95 -10.42 -8.73
N MET A 319 -7.98 -9.13 -9.06
CA MET A 319 -6.86 -8.20 -8.99
C MET A 319 -6.86 -7.29 -7.77
N TYR A 320 -5.66 -6.89 -7.34
CA TYR A 320 -5.46 -5.88 -6.30
C TYR A 320 -4.30 -4.93 -6.61
N MET A 321 -4.25 -3.82 -5.90
CA MET A 321 -3.05 -3.02 -5.65
C MET A 321 -2.93 -2.82 -4.14
N LYS A 322 -1.71 -2.91 -3.61
CA LYS A 322 -1.43 -2.81 -2.18
C LYS A 322 -0.14 -2.04 -1.95
N ILE A 323 -0.27 -0.90 -1.29
CA ILE A 323 0.84 -0.11 -0.79
C ILE A 323 1.20 -0.68 0.57
N VAL A 324 2.43 -1.17 0.75
CA VAL A 324 2.92 -1.62 2.06
C VAL A 324 3.68 -0.46 2.68
N MET A 325 3.23 0.06 3.82
CA MET A 325 3.88 1.23 4.42
C MET A 325 5.25 0.82 4.99
N PRO A 326 6.36 1.53 4.67
CA PRO A 326 7.71 1.19 5.15
C PRO A 326 7.86 1.20 6.69
N MET A 327 6.97 1.91 7.37
CA MET A 327 6.79 1.89 8.83
C MET A 327 5.30 1.80 9.13
N VAL A 328 4.94 1.28 10.32
CA VAL A 328 3.53 1.30 10.76
C VAL A 328 3.04 2.74 10.87
N MET A 329 1.88 3.01 10.27
CA MET A 329 1.26 4.32 10.26
C MET A 329 0.24 4.42 11.39
N HIS A 330 0.27 5.54 12.10
CA HIS A 330 -0.79 5.91 13.03
C HIS A 330 -1.29 7.32 12.70
N THR A 331 -2.59 7.51 12.51
CA THR A 331 -3.17 8.80 12.08
C THR A 331 -4.45 9.12 12.84
N GLU A 332 -4.70 10.41 13.10
CA GLU A 332 -6.00 10.91 13.60
C GLU A 332 -6.67 11.87 12.61
N ALA A 333 -6.06 12.08 11.45
CA ALA A 333 -6.60 12.88 10.39
C ALA A 333 -6.09 12.38 9.04
N GLU A 334 -7.02 12.23 8.11
CA GLU A 334 -6.77 11.67 6.79
C GLU A 334 -7.55 12.47 5.75
N ASP A 335 -6.92 12.71 4.60
CA ASP A 335 -7.54 13.28 3.41
C ASP A 335 -7.37 12.27 2.26
N VAL A 336 -8.47 11.63 1.87
CA VAL A 336 -8.49 10.55 0.88
C VAL A 336 -9.37 10.94 -0.29
N SER A 337 -8.90 10.81 -1.52
CA SER A 337 -9.73 11.01 -2.71
C SER A 337 -9.31 10.12 -3.86
N PHE A 338 -10.26 9.76 -4.72
CA PHE A 338 -10.05 8.98 -5.95
C PHE A 338 -11.25 9.15 -6.87
N ARG A 339 -11.12 8.64 -8.10
CA ARG A 339 -12.24 8.44 -9.02
C ARG A 339 -12.46 6.94 -9.24
N PHE A 340 -13.70 6.52 -9.44
CA PHE A 340 -14.03 5.14 -9.79
C PHE A 340 -15.08 5.06 -10.91
N MET A 341 -15.12 3.92 -11.59
CA MET A 341 -16.12 3.56 -12.60
C MET A 341 -16.42 2.06 -12.48
N SER A 342 -17.71 1.69 -12.41
CA SER A 342 -18.15 0.28 -12.32
C SER A 342 -19.61 0.09 -12.76
N GLN A 343 -19.97 -1.15 -13.11
CA GLN A 343 -21.37 -1.61 -13.28
C GLN A 343 -21.92 -2.32 -12.03
N ARG A 344 -21.06 -2.71 -11.08
CA ARG A 344 -21.46 -3.45 -9.88
C ARG A 344 -21.98 -2.53 -8.79
N ALA A 345 -23.03 -2.97 -8.11
CA ALA A 345 -23.58 -2.27 -6.94
C ALA A 345 -22.74 -2.47 -5.66
N TYR A 346 -21.71 -3.34 -5.71
CA TYR A 346 -20.87 -3.76 -4.59
C TYR A 346 -19.39 -3.90 -5.00
N GLY A 347 -18.47 -3.63 -4.08
CA GLY A 347 -17.02 -3.78 -4.32
C GLY A 347 -16.13 -2.94 -3.40
N LEU A 348 -14.94 -3.44 -3.06
CA LEU A 348 -13.93 -2.69 -2.30
C LEU A 348 -13.24 -1.62 -3.17
N LEU A 349 -13.46 -0.34 -2.85
CA LEU A 349 -12.78 0.77 -3.52
C LEU A 349 -11.38 0.99 -2.90
N VAL A 350 -11.32 1.23 -1.58
CA VAL A 350 -10.08 1.47 -0.82
C VAL A 350 -10.23 0.98 0.62
N ALA A 351 -9.22 0.33 1.18
CA ALA A 351 -9.12 0.05 2.62
C ALA A 351 -7.73 0.46 3.15
N THR A 352 -7.66 0.99 4.37
CA THR A 352 -6.46 0.80 5.20
C THR A 352 -6.60 -0.50 5.99
N THR A 353 -5.50 -1.21 6.21
CA THR A 353 -5.49 -2.50 6.94
C THR A 353 -4.28 -2.60 7.85
N SER A 354 -4.43 -3.17 9.05
CA SER A 354 -3.29 -3.54 9.90
C SER A 354 -3.05 -5.06 9.91
N ARG A 355 -1.77 -5.45 9.97
CA ARG A 355 -1.32 -6.83 10.25
C ARG A 355 -1.54 -7.24 11.71
N ASP A 356 -1.80 -6.26 12.58
CA ASP A 356 -1.89 -6.40 14.02
C ASP A 356 -3.30 -6.20 14.58
N SER A 357 -4.17 -5.36 13.99
CA SER A 357 -5.49 -5.02 14.54
C SER A 357 -6.63 -5.11 13.51
N ALA A 358 -7.87 -4.92 13.96
CA ALA A 358 -9.06 -4.78 13.10
C ALA A 358 -9.30 -3.32 12.62
N ASP A 359 -8.31 -2.44 12.78
CA ASP A 359 -8.40 -1.04 12.38
C ASP A 359 -8.52 -0.90 10.86
N THR A 360 -9.49 -0.10 10.42
CA THR A 360 -9.66 0.21 9.00
C THR A 360 -10.44 1.50 8.78
N LEU A 361 -9.94 2.35 7.89
CA LEU A 361 -10.73 3.33 7.15
C LEU A 361 -11.00 2.69 5.78
N ARG A 362 -12.27 2.38 5.50
CA ARG A 362 -12.69 1.61 4.33
C ARG A 362 -13.77 2.34 3.53
N LEU A 363 -13.64 2.27 2.22
CA LEU A 363 -14.56 2.78 1.23
C LEU A 363 -14.98 1.63 0.31
N GLU A 364 -16.28 1.34 0.30
CA GLU A 364 -16.88 0.25 -0.45
C GLU A 364 -18.16 0.73 -1.17
N LEU A 365 -18.50 0.08 -2.29
CA LEU A 365 -19.84 0.19 -2.86
C LEU A 365 -20.79 -0.71 -2.07
N ASP A 366 -21.94 -0.17 -1.67
CA ASP A 366 -22.99 -0.86 -0.91
C ASP A 366 -24.39 -0.44 -1.42
N GLY A 367 -24.97 -1.27 -2.29
CA GLY A 367 -26.27 -1.04 -2.92
C GLY A 367 -26.24 0.10 -3.94
N GLY A 368 -25.14 0.26 -4.68
CA GLY A 368 -24.96 1.35 -5.65
C GLY A 368 -24.76 2.72 -5.02
N ARG A 369 -24.25 2.77 -3.78
CA ARG A 369 -23.86 3.98 -3.03
C ARG A 369 -22.44 3.80 -2.51
N VAL A 370 -21.68 4.86 -2.31
CA VAL A 370 -20.38 4.76 -1.63
C VAL A 370 -20.63 4.82 -0.12
N LYS A 371 -19.99 3.90 0.59
CA LYS A 371 -20.04 3.75 2.03
C LYS A 371 -18.65 3.93 2.60
N LEU A 372 -18.49 4.95 3.46
CA LEU A 372 -17.34 5.08 4.35
C LEU A 372 -17.64 4.25 5.61
N MET A 373 -16.72 3.38 5.99
CA MET A 373 -16.66 2.73 7.29
C MET A 373 -15.36 3.11 7.98
N VAL A 374 -15.43 3.46 9.27
CA VAL A 374 -14.25 3.58 10.14
C VAL A 374 -14.44 2.67 11.33
N ASN A 375 -13.53 1.71 11.48
CA ASN A 375 -13.45 0.81 12.63
C ASN A 375 -12.11 1.01 13.33
N LEU A 376 -12.13 1.13 14.66
CA LEU A 376 -10.95 1.26 15.51
C LEU A 376 -11.08 0.30 16.69
N ASP A 377 -10.09 -0.55 16.92
CA ASP A 377 -10.16 -1.63 17.91
C ASP A 377 -9.90 -1.16 19.36
N CYS A 378 -10.98 -0.90 20.10
CA CYS A 378 -10.87 -0.54 21.53
C CYS A 378 -10.32 -1.66 22.44
N ILE A 379 -10.29 -2.93 22.02
CA ILE A 379 -9.93 -4.06 22.88
C ILE A 379 -8.49 -3.93 23.40
N ARG A 380 -7.58 -3.39 22.58
CA ARG A 380 -6.15 -3.23 22.92
C ARG A 380 -5.84 -2.01 23.78
N ILE A 381 -6.76 -1.04 23.83
CA ILE A 381 -6.50 0.31 24.34
C ILE A 381 -7.34 0.62 25.59
N ASN A 382 -8.16 -0.36 26.03
CA ASN A 382 -8.95 -0.30 27.26
C ASN A 382 -9.90 0.92 27.32
N CYS A 383 -10.39 1.36 26.16
CA CYS A 383 -11.39 2.43 26.06
C CYS A 383 -12.81 1.90 26.31
N ASN A 384 -13.70 2.79 26.74
CA ASN A 384 -15.14 2.53 26.80
C ASN A 384 -15.61 2.02 25.43
N SER A 385 -16.24 0.84 25.39
CA SER A 385 -16.49 0.11 24.14
C SER A 385 -17.25 0.96 23.12
N SER A 386 -16.64 1.13 21.94
CA SER A 386 -17.32 1.64 20.75
C SER A 386 -18.53 0.76 20.42
N LYS A 387 -19.57 1.33 19.79
CA LYS A 387 -20.82 0.62 19.46
C LYS A 387 -20.71 -0.29 18.24
N GLY A 388 -19.49 -0.70 17.87
CA GLY A 388 -19.14 -1.23 16.56
C GLY A 388 -18.57 -0.14 15.63
N PRO A 389 -18.46 -0.44 14.32
CA PRO A 389 -17.88 0.48 13.34
C PRO A 389 -18.82 1.65 13.00
N GLU A 390 -18.23 2.82 12.77
CA GLU A 390 -18.95 4.02 12.36
C GLU A 390 -19.10 4.06 10.84
N THR A 391 -20.26 4.48 10.32
CA THR A 391 -20.53 4.47 8.87
C THR A 391 -21.25 5.71 8.36
N LEU A 392 -20.88 6.14 7.14
CA LEU A 392 -21.56 7.16 6.35
C LEU A 392 -21.81 6.63 4.93
N TYR A 393 -22.87 7.10 4.29
CA TYR A 393 -23.23 6.75 2.91
C TYR A 393 -23.46 8.04 2.10
N ALA A 394 -23.03 8.06 0.84
CA ALA A 394 -23.29 9.15 -0.10
C ALA A 394 -23.41 8.66 -1.54
N GLY A 395 -24.11 9.45 -2.36
CA GLY A 395 -24.49 9.15 -3.74
C GLY A 395 -25.56 8.06 -3.86
N GLN A 396 -26.11 7.88 -5.07
CA GLN A 396 -27.08 6.84 -5.40
C GLN A 396 -26.92 6.37 -6.84
N LYS A 397 -27.15 5.07 -7.09
CA LYS A 397 -27.09 4.43 -8.41
C LYS A 397 -25.75 4.59 -9.14
N LEU A 398 -24.66 4.70 -8.37
CA LEU A 398 -23.27 4.94 -8.80
C LEU A 398 -22.60 3.75 -9.52
N ASN A 399 -23.42 2.91 -10.15
CA ASN A 399 -23.04 1.69 -10.85
C ASN A 399 -23.58 1.73 -12.30
N ASP A 400 -23.66 2.93 -12.86
CA ASP A 400 -24.13 3.23 -14.21
C ASP A 400 -23.06 2.97 -15.29
N ASN A 401 -21.78 2.93 -14.88
CA ASN A 401 -20.53 2.88 -15.66
C ASN A 401 -19.96 4.25 -16.08
N GLU A 402 -20.23 5.32 -15.34
CA GLU A 402 -19.55 6.61 -15.49
C GLU A 402 -18.44 6.83 -14.43
N TRP A 403 -17.72 7.96 -14.53
CA TRP A 403 -16.66 8.34 -13.59
C TRP A 403 -17.18 9.17 -12.41
N HIS A 404 -17.31 8.55 -11.24
CA HIS A 404 -17.62 9.22 -9.97
C HIS A 404 -16.36 9.61 -9.19
N THR A 405 -16.43 10.68 -8.41
CA THR A 405 -15.34 11.23 -7.59
C THR A 405 -15.64 11.12 -6.11
N VAL A 406 -14.84 10.36 -5.37
CA VAL A 406 -14.95 10.22 -3.91
C VAL A 406 -13.94 11.13 -3.22
N ARG A 407 -14.37 11.82 -2.16
CA ARG A 407 -13.52 12.57 -1.23
C ARG A 407 -13.92 12.24 0.20
N VAL A 408 -12.95 11.95 1.06
CA VAL A 408 -13.12 11.77 2.51
C VAL A 408 -12.16 12.70 3.24
N VAL A 409 -12.70 13.38 4.23
CA VAL A 409 -11.96 14.24 5.16
C VAL A 409 -12.30 13.76 6.57
N ARG A 410 -11.30 13.22 7.28
CA ARG A 410 -11.44 12.82 8.70
C ARG A 410 -10.57 13.70 9.59
N ARG A 411 -11.12 14.15 10.73
CA ARG A 411 -10.46 15.05 11.70
C ARG A 411 -10.83 14.62 13.12
N GLY A 412 -10.01 13.75 13.72
CA GLY A 412 -10.31 13.09 14.98
C GLY A 412 -11.62 12.31 14.89
N LYS A 413 -12.60 12.70 15.71
CA LYS A 413 -13.95 12.09 15.69
C LYS A 413 -14.81 12.54 14.51
N SER A 414 -14.49 13.64 13.82
CA SER A 414 -15.32 14.17 12.73
C SER A 414 -15.04 13.41 11.42
N LEU A 415 -16.12 13.00 10.74
CA LEU A 415 -16.10 12.33 9.45
C LEU A 415 -16.88 13.17 8.42
N LYS A 416 -16.31 13.37 7.23
CA LYS A 416 -17.01 13.90 6.06
C LYS A 416 -16.72 13.01 4.84
N LEU A 417 -17.78 12.56 4.19
CA LEU A 417 -17.77 11.87 2.90
C LEU A 417 -18.42 12.79 1.85
N THR A 418 -17.85 12.83 0.66
CA THR A 418 -18.42 13.56 -0.48
C THR A 418 -18.26 12.71 -1.74
N VAL A 419 -19.32 12.58 -2.52
CA VAL A 419 -19.39 11.77 -3.73
C VAL A 419 -20.00 12.63 -4.82
N ASP A 420 -19.17 13.04 -5.76
CA ASP A 420 -19.43 14.12 -6.71
C ASP A 420 -19.90 15.40 -5.98
N ASP A 421 -21.21 15.69 -5.98
CA ASP A 421 -21.84 16.81 -5.29
C ASP A 421 -22.59 16.43 -3.99
N ASP A 422 -22.82 15.14 -3.72
CA ASP A 422 -23.53 14.68 -2.51
C ASP A 422 -22.60 14.61 -1.29
N VAL A 423 -23.08 15.01 -0.12
CA VAL A 423 -22.26 15.23 1.09
C VAL A 423 -22.92 14.61 2.32
N ALA A 424 -22.20 13.70 2.98
CA ALA A 424 -22.56 13.14 4.28
C ALA A 424 -21.52 13.54 5.34
N GLU A 425 -22.00 13.99 6.50
CA GLU A 425 -21.17 14.34 7.66
C GLU A 425 -21.59 13.56 8.90
N GLY A 426 -20.63 13.23 9.76
CA GLY A 426 -20.84 12.42 10.95
C GLY A 426 -19.81 12.67 12.04
N THR A 427 -20.00 12.03 13.20
CA THR A 427 -19.06 12.10 14.32
C THR A 427 -19.05 10.76 15.05
N MET A 428 -17.87 10.18 15.21
CA MET A 428 -17.66 8.87 15.84
C MET A 428 -18.02 8.86 17.33
N VAL A 429 -18.63 7.77 17.79
CA VAL A 429 -18.94 7.48 19.19
C VAL A 429 -17.77 6.75 19.86
N GLY A 430 -17.48 7.10 21.11
CA GLY A 430 -16.28 6.66 21.83
C GLY A 430 -15.18 7.70 21.82
N ASP A 431 -14.08 7.45 22.53
CA ASP A 431 -12.99 8.43 22.73
C ASP A 431 -11.72 8.16 21.94
N HIS A 432 -11.65 7.01 21.27
CA HIS A 432 -10.51 6.63 20.45
C HIS A 432 -10.61 7.23 19.03
N THR A 433 -9.53 7.89 18.59
CA THR A 433 -9.44 8.61 17.31
C THR A 433 -8.35 8.08 16.37
N ARG A 434 -7.32 7.43 16.91
CA ARG A 434 -6.11 7.00 16.19
C ARG A 434 -6.36 5.72 15.40
N LEU A 435 -6.21 5.79 14.09
CA LEU A 435 -6.21 4.67 13.16
C LEU A 435 -4.78 4.10 13.05
N GLU A 436 -4.60 2.80 13.27
CA GLU A 436 -3.40 2.07 12.87
C GLU A 436 -3.56 1.48 11.48
N PHE A 437 -2.53 1.56 10.64
CA PHE A 437 -2.46 0.75 9.42
C PHE A 437 -1.04 0.42 8.97
N HIS A 438 -0.95 -0.71 8.27
CA HIS A 438 0.25 -1.27 7.68
C HIS A 438 0.21 -1.26 6.15
N ASN A 439 -0.99 -1.34 5.56
CA ASN A 439 -1.18 -1.29 4.11
C ASN A 439 -2.32 -0.32 3.72
N ILE A 440 -2.29 0.15 2.48
CA ILE A 440 -3.43 0.74 1.76
C ILE A 440 -3.75 -0.18 0.58
N GLU A 441 -4.94 -0.75 0.54
CA GLU A 441 -5.35 -1.81 -0.39
C GLU A 441 -6.56 -1.42 -1.24
N THR A 442 -6.57 -1.83 -2.50
CA THR A 442 -7.67 -1.64 -3.46
C THR A 442 -7.91 -2.93 -4.25
N GLY A 443 -9.13 -3.12 -4.78
CA GLY A 443 -9.47 -4.32 -5.54
C GLY A 443 -9.85 -5.49 -4.64
N ILE A 444 -8.90 -6.03 -3.87
CA ILE A 444 -9.11 -7.09 -2.88
C ILE A 444 -8.41 -6.71 -1.57
N MET A 445 -9.06 -6.99 -0.44
CA MET A 445 -8.43 -6.89 0.89
C MET A 445 -7.63 -8.16 1.16
N THR A 446 -6.30 -8.10 1.04
CA THR A 446 -5.41 -9.24 1.23
C THR A 446 -5.14 -9.48 2.71
N GLU A 447 -4.87 -8.42 3.50
CA GLU A 447 -4.82 -8.52 4.95
C GLU A 447 -6.24 -8.47 5.55
N LYS A 448 -6.57 -9.52 6.29
CA LYS A 448 -7.90 -9.77 6.87
C LYS A 448 -7.86 -10.58 8.17
N ARG A 449 -6.68 -10.78 8.77
CA ARG A 449 -6.44 -11.61 9.96
C ARG A 449 -7.38 -11.32 11.13
N PHE A 450 -7.78 -10.06 11.30
CA PHE A 450 -8.66 -9.59 12.39
C PHE A 450 -10.03 -9.08 11.90
N ILE A 451 -10.34 -9.17 10.61
CA ILE A 451 -11.57 -8.61 10.03
C ILE A 451 -12.52 -9.75 9.63
N SER A 452 -13.63 -9.87 10.38
CA SER A 452 -14.61 -10.96 10.23
C SER A 452 -15.54 -10.84 9.02
N VAL A 453 -15.70 -9.63 8.47
CA VAL A 453 -16.54 -9.37 7.28
C VAL A 453 -15.73 -8.58 6.27
N VAL A 454 -15.39 -9.22 5.16
CA VAL A 454 -14.62 -8.65 4.05
C VAL A 454 -15.58 -8.25 2.93
N PRO A 455 -15.54 -7.02 2.39
CA PRO A 455 -16.32 -6.66 1.21
C PRO A 455 -15.90 -7.46 -0.02
N SER A 456 -16.82 -7.66 -0.97
CA SER A 456 -16.49 -8.34 -2.23
C SER A 456 -15.39 -7.61 -3.01
N SER A 457 -14.59 -8.35 -3.78
CA SER A 457 -13.60 -7.77 -4.70
C SER A 457 -14.24 -6.73 -5.64
N PHE A 458 -13.48 -5.73 -6.05
CA PHE A 458 -13.97 -4.72 -7.01
C PHE A 458 -13.74 -5.14 -8.47
N ILE A 459 -14.75 -4.85 -9.30
CA ILE A 459 -14.70 -4.99 -10.77
C ILE A 459 -14.95 -3.60 -11.35
N GLY A 460 -14.04 -3.09 -12.16
CA GLY A 460 -14.10 -1.73 -12.71
C GLY A 460 -12.75 -1.03 -12.74
N HIS A 461 -12.77 0.29 -12.69
CA HIS A 461 -11.58 1.14 -12.79
C HIS A 461 -11.46 2.09 -11.60
N LEU A 462 -10.22 2.33 -11.16
CA LEU A 462 -9.87 3.42 -10.24
C LEU A 462 -8.88 4.37 -10.93
N GLN A 463 -8.92 5.66 -10.57
CA GLN A 463 -7.99 6.69 -11.04
C GLN A 463 -7.69 7.68 -9.91
N SER A 464 -6.52 8.31 -9.94
CA SER A 464 -6.18 9.45 -9.06
C SER A 464 -6.29 9.16 -7.55
N LEU A 465 -5.92 7.96 -7.08
CA LEU A 465 -5.92 7.65 -5.63
C LEU A 465 -4.88 8.50 -4.91
N MET A 466 -5.35 9.54 -4.22
CA MET A 466 -4.57 10.43 -3.38
C MET A 466 -4.93 10.20 -1.92
N PHE A 467 -3.94 9.90 -1.08
CA PHE A 467 -4.08 9.70 0.36
C PHE A 467 -3.03 10.55 1.08
N ASN A 468 -3.47 11.48 1.92
CA ASN A 468 -2.64 12.48 2.63
C ASN A 468 -1.64 13.20 1.70
N GLY A 469 -2.08 13.54 0.48
CA GLY A 469 -1.31 14.23 -0.55
C GLY A 469 -0.47 13.34 -1.48
N LEU A 470 -0.35 12.03 -1.21
CA LEU A 470 0.43 11.09 -2.03
C LEU A 470 -0.46 10.36 -3.05
N LEU A 471 -0.10 10.44 -4.34
CA LEU A 471 -0.88 9.95 -5.49
C LEU A 471 -0.48 8.51 -5.89
N TYR A 472 -0.86 7.54 -5.06
CA TYR A 472 -0.27 6.19 -5.07
C TYR A 472 -0.35 5.41 -6.39
N ILE A 473 -1.43 5.50 -7.17
CA ILE A 473 -1.53 4.78 -8.47
C ILE A 473 -0.46 5.28 -9.46
N ASP A 474 -0.21 6.59 -9.50
CA ASP A 474 0.80 7.19 -10.37
C ASP A 474 2.22 6.96 -9.83
N LEU A 475 2.43 7.02 -8.51
CA LEU A 475 3.72 6.71 -7.88
C LEU A 475 4.16 5.27 -8.17
N CYS A 476 3.27 4.28 -8.00
CA CYS A 476 3.55 2.87 -8.33
C CYS A 476 3.90 2.68 -9.82
N LYS A 477 3.18 3.38 -10.72
CA LYS A 477 3.38 3.24 -12.17
C LYS A 477 4.73 3.80 -12.64
N ASN A 478 5.18 4.89 -12.04
CA ASN A 478 6.44 5.54 -12.40
C ASN A 478 7.66 4.81 -11.82
N GLY A 479 7.48 3.99 -10.77
CA GLY A 479 8.58 3.51 -9.93
C GLY A 479 9.09 4.57 -8.96
N ASP A 480 8.28 5.58 -8.63
CA ASP A 480 8.62 6.61 -7.63
C ASP A 480 8.65 6.03 -6.19
N ILE A 481 8.06 4.84 -6.00
CA ILE A 481 8.07 4.03 -4.78
C ILE A 481 8.29 2.56 -5.13
N ASP A 482 9.03 1.83 -4.29
CA ASP A 482 9.33 0.39 -4.43
C ASP A 482 8.37 -0.50 -3.62
N TYR A 483 7.77 0.03 -2.56
CA TYR A 483 6.87 -0.68 -1.64
C TYR A 483 5.41 -0.86 -2.16
N CYS A 484 5.25 -1.18 -3.44
CA CYS A 484 3.94 -1.36 -4.10
C CYS A 484 3.77 -2.77 -4.69
N GLU A 485 2.88 -3.58 -4.10
CA GLU A 485 2.45 -4.87 -4.65
C GLU A 485 1.29 -4.64 -5.65
N LEU A 486 1.42 -5.14 -6.88
CA LEU A 486 0.44 -4.90 -7.94
C LEU A 486 0.09 -6.17 -8.74
N LYS A 487 -1.21 -6.50 -8.81
CA LYS A 487 -1.79 -7.45 -9.78
C LYS A 487 -2.77 -6.80 -10.77
N ALA A 488 -3.33 -5.64 -10.42
CA ALA A 488 -4.23 -4.87 -11.28
C ALA A 488 -3.53 -4.32 -12.53
N ARG A 489 -4.27 -4.14 -13.63
CA ARG A 489 -3.72 -3.82 -14.96
C ARG A 489 -3.92 -2.35 -15.31
N PHE A 490 -2.84 -1.59 -15.55
CA PHE A 490 -2.93 -0.18 -15.97
C PHE A 490 -3.70 0.02 -17.28
N GLY A 491 -4.34 1.18 -17.42
CA GLY A 491 -5.10 1.57 -18.60
C GLY A 491 -6.54 1.05 -18.62
N LEU A 492 -7.45 1.89 -19.13
CA LEU A 492 -8.86 1.60 -19.36
C LEU A 492 -9.03 0.43 -20.34
N ARG A 493 -9.98 -0.45 -20.08
CA ARG A 493 -10.26 -1.65 -20.89
C ARG A 493 -11.65 -2.18 -20.59
N ASN A 494 -12.32 -2.80 -21.56
CA ASN A 494 -13.53 -3.57 -21.26
C ASN A 494 -13.16 -4.77 -20.38
N ILE A 495 -13.91 -4.98 -19.29
CA ILE A 495 -13.65 -6.05 -18.33
C ILE A 495 -14.65 -7.19 -18.56
N ILE A 496 -14.11 -8.41 -18.68
CA ILE A 496 -14.83 -9.69 -18.69
C ILE A 496 -14.15 -10.54 -17.60
N ALA A 497 -14.79 -10.71 -16.45
CA ALA A 497 -14.22 -11.40 -15.28
C ALA A 497 -14.66 -12.88 -15.23
N ASP A 498 -13.75 -13.78 -14.82
CA ASP A 498 -13.91 -15.25 -14.77
C ASP A 498 -14.92 -15.82 -15.80
N PRO A 499 -14.64 -15.69 -17.12
CA PRO A 499 -15.53 -16.23 -18.13
C PRO A 499 -15.57 -17.75 -18.07
N VAL A 500 -16.77 -18.31 -18.11
CA VAL A 500 -17.04 -19.76 -18.08
C VAL A 500 -17.98 -20.14 -19.21
N THR A 501 -17.62 -21.20 -19.94
CA THR A 501 -18.34 -21.73 -21.09
C THR A 501 -19.17 -22.96 -20.72
N PHE A 502 -20.46 -22.92 -21.06
CA PHE A 502 -21.41 -24.03 -21.01
C PHE A 502 -21.57 -24.59 -22.42
N LYS A 503 -20.91 -25.72 -22.71
CA LYS A 503 -20.76 -26.23 -24.09
C LYS A 503 -22.04 -26.80 -24.70
N THR A 504 -23.00 -27.26 -23.88
CA THR A 504 -24.28 -27.81 -24.35
C THR A 504 -25.46 -27.19 -23.60
N LYS A 505 -26.64 -27.19 -24.23
CA LYS A 505 -27.93 -26.85 -23.61
C LYS A 505 -28.34 -27.75 -22.42
N SER A 506 -27.60 -28.82 -22.14
CA SER A 506 -27.78 -29.69 -20.97
C SER A 506 -26.72 -29.45 -19.88
N SER A 507 -25.82 -28.48 -20.08
CA SER A 507 -24.76 -28.16 -19.13
C SER A 507 -25.26 -27.13 -18.14
N TYR A 508 -25.22 -27.46 -16.85
CA TYR A 508 -25.67 -26.57 -15.77
C TYR A 508 -24.90 -26.83 -14.48
N LEU A 509 -24.91 -25.85 -13.60
CA LEU A 509 -24.38 -25.98 -12.24
C LEU A 509 -25.34 -25.39 -11.22
N SER A 510 -25.16 -25.75 -9.96
CA SER A 510 -25.88 -25.12 -8.84
C SER A 510 -24.94 -24.47 -7.84
N LEU A 511 -25.42 -23.37 -7.25
CA LEU A 511 -24.77 -22.57 -6.21
C LEU A 511 -25.69 -22.49 -4.98
N ALA A 512 -25.16 -22.00 -3.87
CA ALA A 512 -25.97 -21.71 -2.67
C ALA A 512 -27.07 -20.67 -2.97
N THR A 513 -28.21 -20.79 -2.26
CA THR A 513 -29.42 -19.95 -2.44
C THR A 513 -29.10 -18.46 -2.53
N LEU A 514 -29.66 -17.78 -3.53
CA LEU A 514 -29.49 -16.33 -3.73
C LEU A 514 -30.06 -15.53 -2.54
N GLN A 515 -29.25 -14.64 -1.97
CA GLN A 515 -29.63 -13.82 -0.81
C GLN A 515 -30.25 -12.48 -1.27
N ALA A 516 -31.54 -12.46 -1.61
CA ALA A 516 -32.23 -11.33 -2.28
C ALA A 516 -33.49 -10.81 -1.55
N TYR A 517 -33.54 -10.94 -0.22
CA TYR A 517 -34.75 -10.80 0.61
C TYR A 517 -35.42 -9.39 0.55
N THR A 518 -34.76 -8.32 1.01
CA THR A 518 -35.34 -6.95 0.99
C THR A 518 -35.10 -6.19 -0.31
N SER A 519 -33.90 -6.33 -0.87
CA SER A 519 -33.47 -5.74 -2.14
C SER A 519 -32.57 -6.74 -2.89
N MET A 520 -32.35 -6.49 -4.18
CA MET A 520 -31.59 -7.36 -5.06
C MET A 520 -30.83 -6.56 -6.11
N HIS A 521 -29.56 -6.89 -6.33
CA HIS A 521 -28.75 -6.47 -7.46
C HIS A 521 -28.08 -7.71 -8.06
N LEU A 522 -28.45 -8.06 -9.29
CA LEU A 522 -27.76 -9.06 -10.09
C LEU A 522 -27.04 -8.36 -11.24
N PHE A 523 -25.81 -8.74 -11.50
CA PHE A 523 -25.09 -8.37 -12.72
C PHE A 523 -24.43 -9.62 -13.31
N PHE A 524 -24.46 -9.75 -14.63
CA PHE A 524 -23.65 -10.71 -15.36
C PHE A 524 -23.47 -10.24 -16.81
N GLN A 525 -22.47 -10.82 -17.46
CA GLN A 525 -22.27 -10.73 -18.90
C GLN A 525 -22.51 -12.09 -19.54
N PHE A 526 -23.05 -12.12 -20.76
CA PHE A 526 -23.23 -13.37 -21.51
C PHE A 526 -22.85 -13.22 -22.99
N LYS A 527 -22.48 -14.34 -23.61
CA LYS A 527 -22.19 -14.45 -25.05
C LYS A 527 -22.75 -15.77 -25.59
N THR A 528 -23.58 -15.72 -26.64
CA THR A 528 -24.22 -16.92 -27.22
C THR A 528 -24.57 -16.75 -28.69
N THR A 529 -24.79 -17.88 -29.38
CA THR A 529 -25.43 -17.99 -30.69
C THR A 529 -26.87 -18.55 -30.61
N SER A 530 -27.28 -19.14 -29.48
CA SER A 530 -28.62 -19.71 -29.29
C SER A 530 -29.64 -18.60 -29.02
N ALA A 531 -30.75 -18.58 -29.76
CA ALA A 531 -31.83 -17.62 -29.53
C ALA A 531 -32.65 -17.94 -28.27
N ASP A 532 -32.66 -19.19 -27.81
CA ASP A 532 -33.43 -19.64 -26.65
C ASP A 532 -32.53 -20.42 -25.70
N GLY A 533 -32.63 -20.14 -24.39
CA GLY A 533 -31.81 -20.81 -23.37
C GLY A 533 -32.01 -20.25 -21.96
N PHE A 534 -32.12 -21.16 -20.99
CA PHE A 534 -32.37 -20.83 -19.59
C PHE A 534 -31.08 -20.44 -18.82
N ILE A 535 -31.02 -19.25 -18.19
CA ILE A 535 -29.76 -18.69 -17.63
C ILE A 535 -29.66 -18.80 -16.10
N LEU A 536 -30.73 -18.53 -15.33
CA LEU A 536 -30.70 -18.51 -13.87
C LEU A 536 -32.05 -18.94 -13.28
N PHE A 537 -32.07 -19.80 -12.25
CA PHE A 537 -33.28 -20.14 -11.47
C PHE A 537 -33.00 -20.20 -9.97
N ASN A 538 -33.89 -19.64 -9.15
CA ASN A 538 -34.04 -20.06 -7.75
C ASN A 538 -35.53 -20.18 -7.43
N SER A 539 -35.94 -21.32 -6.88
CA SER A 539 -37.24 -21.48 -6.21
C SER A 539 -37.27 -20.78 -4.86
N GLY A 540 -38.47 -20.58 -4.30
CA GLY A 540 -38.72 -20.06 -2.96
C GLY A 540 -39.83 -20.81 -2.21
N ASP A 541 -40.28 -20.26 -1.09
CA ASP A 541 -41.42 -20.80 -0.34
C ASP A 541 -42.73 -20.63 -1.12
N GLY A 542 -43.51 -21.71 -1.24
CA GLY A 542 -44.82 -21.68 -1.90
C GLY A 542 -44.74 -21.53 -3.43
N ASN A 543 -45.00 -20.31 -3.91
CA ASN A 543 -44.98 -19.98 -5.34
C ASN A 543 -43.81 -19.04 -5.73
N ASP A 544 -43.05 -18.54 -4.75
CA ASP A 544 -41.98 -17.57 -5.01
C ASP A 544 -40.89 -18.19 -5.90
N PHE A 545 -40.39 -17.41 -6.86
CA PHE A 545 -39.23 -17.79 -7.66
C PHE A 545 -38.59 -16.57 -8.33
N ILE A 546 -37.36 -16.75 -8.77
CA ILE A 546 -36.69 -15.90 -9.76
C ILE A 546 -36.18 -16.77 -10.90
N ALA A 547 -36.38 -16.29 -12.13
CA ALA A 547 -35.85 -16.86 -13.35
C ALA A 547 -35.29 -15.77 -14.28
N VAL A 548 -34.18 -16.06 -14.94
CA VAL A 548 -33.66 -15.28 -16.07
C VAL A 548 -33.45 -16.22 -17.24
N GLU A 549 -33.97 -15.86 -18.41
CA GLU A 549 -33.92 -16.68 -19.61
C GLU A 549 -33.74 -15.81 -20.86
N LEU A 550 -33.17 -16.41 -21.91
CA LEU A 550 -33.14 -15.83 -23.25
C LEU A 550 -34.26 -16.50 -24.07
N VAL A 551 -35.10 -15.70 -24.73
CA VAL A 551 -36.25 -16.17 -25.51
C VAL A 551 -36.31 -15.41 -26.83
N LYS A 552 -36.19 -16.11 -27.96
CA LYS A 552 -36.08 -15.54 -29.31
C LYS A 552 -34.99 -14.46 -29.45
N GLY A 553 -33.93 -14.58 -28.65
CA GLY A 553 -32.82 -13.65 -28.54
C GLY A 553 -33.03 -12.46 -27.60
N TYR A 554 -34.13 -12.40 -26.85
CA TYR A 554 -34.41 -11.32 -25.90
C TYR A 554 -34.36 -11.83 -24.46
N ILE A 555 -33.67 -11.11 -23.57
CA ILE A 555 -33.65 -11.46 -22.14
C ILE A 555 -35.05 -11.22 -21.54
N HIS A 556 -35.59 -12.24 -20.88
CA HIS A 556 -36.71 -12.11 -19.95
C HIS A 556 -36.22 -12.29 -18.52
N TYR A 557 -36.65 -11.40 -17.64
CA TYR A 557 -36.58 -11.56 -16.19
C TYR A 557 -37.99 -11.88 -15.68
N VAL A 558 -38.18 -13.07 -15.10
CA VAL A 558 -39.47 -13.63 -14.69
C VAL A 558 -39.42 -13.95 -13.20
N PHE A 559 -40.45 -13.58 -12.42
CA PHE A 559 -40.41 -13.72 -10.96
C PHE A 559 -41.81 -13.75 -10.33
N ASP A 560 -41.92 -14.28 -9.11
CA ASP A 560 -43.10 -14.17 -8.24
C ASP A 560 -42.67 -13.80 -6.81
N LEU A 561 -43.51 -13.06 -6.10
CA LEU A 561 -43.33 -12.47 -4.76
C LEU A 561 -44.59 -12.69 -3.90
N GLY A 562 -45.19 -13.88 -4.02
CA GLY A 562 -46.45 -14.29 -3.42
C GLY A 562 -47.73 -13.73 -4.06
N ASN A 563 -47.63 -12.97 -5.16
CA ASN A 563 -48.75 -12.23 -5.77
C ASN A 563 -49.10 -12.66 -7.21
N GLY A 564 -48.39 -13.65 -7.76
CA GLY A 564 -48.54 -14.13 -9.13
C GLY A 564 -47.35 -13.73 -10.01
N PRO A 565 -47.00 -14.56 -11.02
CA PRO A 565 -45.77 -14.40 -11.76
C PRO A 565 -45.83 -13.19 -12.69
N ASN A 566 -44.74 -12.43 -12.71
CA ASN A 566 -44.52 -11.24 -13.54
C ASN A 566 -43.36 -11.49 -14.51
N VAL A 567 -43.32 -10.74 -15.61
CA VAL A 567 -42.23 -10.79 -16.60
C VAL A 567 -41.86 -9.39 -17.10
N ILE A 568 -40.58 -9.04 -16.95
CA ILE A 568 -39.98 -7.85 -17.56
C ILE A 568 -39.12 -8.31 -18.73
N LYS A 569 -39.33 -7.70 -19.90
CA LYS A 569 -38.58 -8.00 -21.12
C LYS A 569 -37.49 -6.98 -21.34
N GLY A 570 -36.30 -7.45 -21.71
CA GLY A 570 -35.17 -6.60 -22.08
C GLY A 570 -35.49 -5.78 -23.33
N ASN A 571 -35.20 -4.49 -23.28
CA ASN A 571 -35.36 -3.58 -24.41
C ASN A 571 -34.06 -3.56 -25.22
N SER A 572 -33.94 -4.42 -26.23
CA SER A 572 -32.87 -4.36 -27.24
C SER A 572 -33.47 -4.18 -28.64
N ASP A 573 -32.75 -3.52 -29.54
CA ASP A 573 -33.21 -3.35 -30.94
C ASP A 573 -33.03 -4.62 -31.78
N ARG A 574 -32.24 -5.58 -31.28
CA ARG A 574 -31.84 -6.81 -31.97
C ARG A 574 -31.84 -8.00 -31.01
N PRO A 575 -31.99 -9.24 -31.55
CA PRO A 575 -31.65 -10.47 -30.84
C PRO A 575 -30.19 -10.44 -30.33
N LEU A 576 -30.00 -10.84 -29.08
CA LEU A 576 -28.75 -10.82 -28.30
C LEU A 576 -27.96 -12.14 -28.43
N ASN A 577 -28.20 -12.88 -29.51
CA ASN A 577 -27.54 -14.15 -29.83
C ASN A 577 -26.62 -14.01 -31.06
N ASP A 578 -25.96 -12.86 -31.17
CA ASP A 578 -25.05 -12.46 -32.25
C ASP A 578 -23.57 -12.79 -31.97
N ASN A 579 -23.32 -13.60 -30.93
CA ASN A 579 -21.99 -13.97 -30.42
C ASN A 579 -21.14 -12.78 -29.91
N GLN A 580 -21.75 -11.65 -29.54
CA GLN A 580 -21.10 -10.58 -28.76
C GLN A 580 -21.35 -10.72 -27.25
N TRP A 581 -20.54 -10.01 -26.45
CA TRP A 581 -20.75 -9.89 -25.02
C TRP A 581 -21.80 -8.83 -24.71
N HIS A 582 -22.91 -9.26 -24.11
CA HIS A 582 -23.97 -8.37 -23.61
C HIS A 582 -23.94 -8.28 -22.09
N ASN A 583 -24.22 -7.08 -21.56
CA ASN A 583 -24.26 -6.77 -20.13
C ASN A 583 -25.71 -6.82 -19.65
N VAL A 584 -25.98 -7.53 -18.55
CA VAL A 584 -27.32 -7.62 -17.94
C VAL A 584 -27.24 -7.19 -16.48
N VAL A 585 -27.97 -6.14 -16.11
CA VAL A 585 -28.19 -5.74 -14.71
C VAL A 585 -29.66 -5.89 -14.37
N ILE A 586 -29.98 -6.62 -13.30
CA ILE A 586 -31.34 -6.73 -12.75
C ILE A 586 -31.32 -6.18 -11.33
N THR A 587 -32.15 -5.19 -11.03
CA THR A 587 -32.28 -4.66 -9.67
C THR A 587 -33.72 -4.72 -9.17
N ARG A 588 -33.88 -4.82 -7.84
CA ARG A 588 -35.11 -4.59 -7.09
C ARG A 588 -34.76 -3.78 -5.86
N ASP A 589 -35.29 -2.56 -5.74
CA ASP A 589 -35.09 -1.72 -4.56
C ASP A 589 -36.14 -1.98 -3.46
N ASN A 590 -35.96 -1.33 -2.31
CA ASN A 590 -36.86 -1.45 -1.15
C ASN A 590 -38.29 -0.87 -1.40
N SER A 591 -38.55 -0.24 -2.56
CA SER A 591 -39.89 0.19 -2.98
C SER A 591 -40.60 -0.84 -3.88
N ASN A 592 -39.95 -1.99 -4.13
CA ASN A 592 -40.33 -2.96 -5.17
C ASN A 592 -40.42 -2.33 -6.58
N THR A 593 -39.55 -1.34 -6.84
CA THR A 593 -39.23 -0.94 -8.22
C THR A 593 -38.18 -1.90 -8.75
N HIS A 594 -38.56 -2.69 -9.76
CA HIS A 594 -37.67 -3.57 -10.50
C HIS A 594 -37.10 -2.84 -11.71
N SER A 595 -35.83 -3.09 -12.03
CA SER A 595 -35.18 -2.61 -13.26
C SER A 595 -34.45 -3.75 -13.96
N LEU A 596 -34.52 -3.77 -15.29
CA LEU A 596 -33.70 -4.62 -16.17
C LEU A 596 -32.96 -3.70 -17.15
N LYS A 597 -31.63 -3.61 -17.02
CA LYS A 597 -30.72 -2.95 -17.96
C LYS A 597 -30.09 -4.03 -18.85
N VAL A 598 -30.24 -3.90 -20.16
CA VAL A 598 -29.50 -4.68 -21.17
C VAL A 598 -28.62 -3.70 -21.92
N ASP A 599 -27.31 -3.89 -21.83
CA ASP A 599 -26.27 -2.96 -22.27
C ASP A 599 -26.53 -1.52 -21.80
N THR A 600 -27.02 -0.64 -22.67
CA THR A 600 -27.32 0.76 -22.36
C THR A 600 -28.80 1.03 -22.06
N LYS A 601 -29.70 0.08 -22.34
CA LYS A 601 -31.15 0.30 -22.31
C LYS A 601 -31.79 -0.27 -21.05
N VAL A 602 -32.54 0.57 -20.33
CA VAL A 602 -33.22 0.21 -19.07
C VAL A 602 -34.73 0.08 -19.27
N VAL A 603 -35.33 -0.92 -18.63
CA VAL A 603 -36.78 -1.08 -18.45
C VAL A 603 -37.08 -1.13 -16.96
N THR A 604 -38.06 -0.36 -16.49
CA THR A 604 -38.43 -0.27 -15.06
C THR A 604 -39.90 -0.59 -14.84
N GLN A 605 -40.24 -1.37 -13.82
CA GLN A 605 -41.61 -1.70 -13.44
C GLN A 605 -41.76 -1.73 -11.91
N VAL A 606 -42.79 -1.07 -11.39
CA VAL A 606 -43.14 -1.06 -9.95
C VAL A 606 -44.17 -2.15 -9.67
N ILE A 607 -43.93 -2.98 -8.64
CA ILE A 607 -44.85 -4.06 -8.24
C ILE A 607 -45.46 -3.75 -6.87
N ASN A 608 -46.73 -3.36 -6.87
CA ASN A 608 -47.46 -3.00 -5.64
C ASN A 608 -47.84 -4.23 -4.82
N GLY A 609 -47.71 -4.12 -3.49
CA GLY A 609 -48.19 -5.12 -2.52
C GLY A 609 -47.37 -6.41 -2.43
N ALA A 610 -46.22 -6.51 -3.10
CA ALA A 610 -45.34 -7.67 -3.03
C ALA A 610 -44.70 -7.85 -1.64
N LYS A 611 -44.44 -9.11 -1.27
CA LYS A 611 -43.61 -9.47 -0.11
C LYS A 611 -42.11 -9.40 -0.48
N ASN A 612 -41.27 -9.66 0.51
CA ASN A 612 -39.86 -9.99 0.30
C ASN A 612 -39.74 -11.29 -0.53
N LEU A 613 -38.62 -11.48 -1.23
CA LEU A 613 -38.38 -12.65 -2.08
C LEU A 613 -37.79 -13.79 -1.25
N ASP A 614 -38.62 -14.75 -0.82
CA ASP A 614 -38.25 -15.81 0.13
C ASP A 614 -37.70 -17.08 -0.56
N LEU A 615 -36.49 -16.98 -1.11
CA LEU A 615 -35.83 -18.06 -1.87
C LEU A 615 -35.39 -19.26 -1.01
N LYS A 616 -35.39 -20.45 -1.59
CA LYS A 616 -35.05 -21.75 -0.99
C LYS A 616 -34.35 -22.68 -1.97
N GLY A 617 -33.42 -23.47 -1.42
CA GLY A 617 -32.64 -24.44 -2.18
C GLY A 617 -31.68 -23.81 -3.18
N ASP A 618 -31.03 -24.67 -3.94
CA ASP A 618 -30.03 -24.37 -4.95
C ASP A 618 -30.42 -23.26 -5.94
N LEU A 619 -29.47 -22.35 -6.19
CA LEU A 619 -29.48 -21.41 -7.30
C LEU A 619 -28.89 -22.11 -8.53
N TYR A 620 -29.69 -22.39 -9.54
CA TYR A 620 -29.24 -23.04 -10.77
C TYR A 620 -28.78 -22.02 -11.80
N MET A 621 -27.64 -22.30 -12.45
CA MET A 621 -27.03 -21.47 -13.49
C MET A 621 -26.90 -22.24 -14.80
N ALA A 622 -27.21 -21.56 -15.90
CA ALA A 622 -27.22 -22.03 -17.30
C ALA A 622 -28.13 -23.24 -17.64
N GLY A 623 -28.87 -23.82 -16.69
CA GLY A 623 -29.84 -24.87 -16.99
C GLY A 623 -30.37 -25.55 -15.73
N LEU A 624 -31.07 -26.67 -15.92
CA LEU A 624 -31.73 -27.44 -14.86
C LEU A 624 -31.57 -28.94 -15.14
N ALA A 625 -31.84 -29.78 -14.13
CA ALA A 625 -31.98 -31.22 -14.36
C ALA A 625 -33.20 -31.51 -15.27
N GLN A 626 -33.08 -32.50 -16.16
CA GLN A 626 -34.08 -32.76 -17.23
C GLN A 626 -35.53 -32.87 -16.73
N GLY A 627 -35.74 -33.47 -15.54
CA GLY A 627 -37.07 -33.64 -14.92
C GLY A 627 -37.65 -32.39 -14.26
N MET A 628 -36.92 -31.26 -14.21
CA MET A 628 -37.39 -30.00 -13.64
C MET A 628 -38.11 -29.13 -14.67
N TYR A 629 -37.74 -29.19 -15.96
CA TYR A 629 -38.31 -28.35 -17.01
C TYR A 629 -39.82 -28.56 -17.23
N SER A 630 -40.37 -29.73 -16.88
CA SER A 630 -41.81 -30.00 -16.92
C SER A 630 -42.60 -29.26 -15.82
N ASN A 631 -41.92 -28.85 -14.75
CA ASN A 631 -42.53 -28.34 -13.52
C ASN A 631 -42.31 -26.82 -13.36
N LEU A 632 -41.79 -26.15 -14.38
CA LEU A 632 -41.50 -24.71 -14.37
C LEU A 632 -42.78 -23.85 -14.32
N PRO A 633 -42.72 -22.65 -13.69
CA PRO A 633 -43.83 -21.69 -13.70
C PRO A 633 -44.27 -21.32 -15.13
N LYS A 634 -45.59 -21.15 -15.33
CA LYS A 634 -46.19 -21.02 -16.68
C LYS A 634 -45.70 -19.85 -17.53
N LEU A 635 -45.12 -18.79 -16.94
CA LEU A 635 -44.54 -17.66 -17.68
C LEU A 635 -43.08 -17.86 -18.09
N VAL A 636 -42.38 -18.86 -17.53
CA VAL A 636 -41.04 -19.25 -17.97
C VAL A 636 -41.18 -20.04 -19.28
N ALA A 637 -40.58 -19.56 -20.36
CA ALA A 637 -40.77 -20.11 -21.70
C ALA A 637 -39.79 -21.24 -22.06
N SER A 638 -38.55 -21.17 -21.57
CA SER A 638 -37.45 -22.05 -21.99
C SER A 638 -37.61 -23.48 -21.48
N ARG A 639 -37.30 -24.45 -22.33
CA ARG A 639 -37.31 -25.90 -22.01
C ARG A 639 -35.95 -26.59 -22.23
N ASP A 640 -34.95 -25.78 -22.56
CA ASP A 640 -33.53 -26.12 -22.71
C ASP A 640 -32.70 -25.20 -21.79
N GLY A 641 -31.49 -25.61 -21.43
CA GLY A 641 -30.48 -24.73 -20.82
C GLY A 641 -29.88 -23.72 -21.81
N PHE A 642 -29.16 -22.75 -21.26
CA PHE A 642 -28.29 -21.84 -21.99
C PHE A 642 -27.06 -22.59 -22.52
N GLN A 643 -26.59 -22.17 -23.69
CA GLN A 643 -25.36 -22.65 -24.32
C GLN A 643 -24.57 -21.43 -24.77
N GLY A 644 -23.29 -21.35 -24.40
CA GLY A 644 -22.48 -20.14 -24.57
C GLY A 644 -21.67 -19.83 -23.31
N CYS A 645 -21.28 -18.57 -23.13
CA CYS A 645 -20.49 -18.13 -21.98
C CYS A 645 -21.28 -17.25 -21.02
N LEU A 646 -20.97 -17.36 -19.73
CA LEU A 646 -21.28 -16.36 -18.70
C LEU A 646 -19.97 -15.77 -18.16
N ALA A 647 -20.00 -14.53 -17.71
CA ALA A 647 -18.86 -13.83 -17.08
C ALA A 647 -19.36 -12.77 -16.09
N SER A 648 -18.45 -12.26 -15.25
CA SER A 648 -18.66 -11.12 -14.34
C SER A 648 -19.91 -11.28 -13.45
N VAL A 649 -20.20 -12.52 -13.02
CA VAL A 649 -21.42 -12.85 -12.28
C VAL A 649 -21.36 -12.28 -10.85
N ASP A 650 -22.30 -11.41 -10.53
CA ASP A 650 -22.51 -10.79 -9.22
C ASP A 650 -23.92 -11.15 -8.72
N LEU A 651 -23.97 -11.88 -7.61
CA LEU A 651 -25.17 -12.39 -6.97
C LEU A 651 -25.41 -11.60 -5.67
N ASN A 652 -25.98 -10.41 -5.81
CA ASN A 652 -26.26 -9.47 -4.70
C ASN A 652 -25.03 -9.18 -3.82
N GLY A 653 -23.87 -8.96 -4.45
CA GLY A 653 -22.59 -8.69 -3.80
C GLY A 653 -21.63 -9.88 -3.80
N ARG A 654 -22.11 -11.13 -3.92
CA ARG A 654 -21.23 -12.30 -4.03
C ARG A 654 -20.74 -12.46 -5.47
N LEU A 655 -19.42 -12.51 -5.65
CA LEU A 655 -18.78 -13.05 -6.85
C LEU A 655 -18.51 -14.55 -6.61
N PRO A 656 -19.33 -15.49 -7.13
CA PRO A 656 -18.98 -16.91 -7.09
C PRO A 656 -17.91 -17.22 -8.15
N ASP A 657 -16.93 -18.03 -7.80
CA ASP A 657 -16.21 -18.81 -8.80
C ASP A 657 -17.17 -19.88 -9.33
N LEU A 658 -17.70 -19.70 -10.54
CA LEU A 658 -18.78 -20.55 -11.06
C LEU A 658 -18.42 -22.05 -11.08
N ILE A 659 -17.13 -22.40 -11.18
CA ILE A 659 -16.68 -23.79 -11.28
C ILE A 659 -16.29 -24.35 -9.90
N ASN A 660 -15.70 -23.55 -9.01
CA ASN A 660 -15.24 -24.02 -7.69
C ASN A 660 -16.30 -23.87 -6.58
N ASP A 661 -17.18 -22.86 -6.63
CA ASP A 661 -18.28 -22.69 -5.66
C ASP A 661 -19.49 -23.60 -5.94
N ALA A 662 -19.44 -24.38 -7.02
CA ALA A 662 -20.56 -25.20 -7.50
C ALA A 662 -20.85 -26.39 -6.57
N LEU A 663 -22.06 -26.42 -6.00
CA LEU A 663 -22.59 -27.53 -5.19
C LEU A 663 -22.81 -28.78 -6.04
N HIS A 664 -23.23 -28.59 -7.30
CA HIS A 664 -23.37 -29.63 -8.30
C HIS A 664 -23.00 -29.09 -9.69
N ARG A 665 -22.48 -29.95 -10.57
CA ARG A 665 -22.11 -29.63 -11.96
C ARG A 665 -22.55 -30.79 -12.86
N SER A 666 -23.13 -30.46 -14.02
CA SER A 666 -23.60 -31.42 -15.02
C SER A 666 -23.28 -30.92 -16.43
N GLY A 667 -23.01 -31.85 -17.36
CA GLY A 667 -22.59 -31.54 -18.73
C GLY A 667 -21.12 -31.12 -18.84
N GLN A 668 -20.82 -30.26 -19.81
CA GLN A 668 -19.46 -29.79 -20.14
C GLN A 668 -19.34 -28.29 -19.84
N ILE A 669 -18.61 -27.98 -18.77
CA ILE A 669 -18.43 -26.63 -18.22
C ILE A 669 -16.93 -26.39 -18.08
N GLU A 670 -16.41 -25.35 -18.73
CA GLU A 670 -14.98 -25.08 -18.85
C GLU A 670 -14.67 -23.59 -18.61
N ARG A 671 -13.49 -23.26 -18.09
CA ARG A 671 -13.03 -21.86 -17.98
C ARG A 671 -12.68 -21.30 -19.35
N GLY A 672 -12.71 -19.98 -19.44
CA GLY A 672 -12.53 -19.24 -20.69
C GLY A 672 -13.83 -19.10 -21.48
N CYS A 673 -13.73 -18.32 -22.56
CA CYS A 673 -14.82 -18.09 -23.52
C CYS A 673 -14.26 -18.00 -24.95
N GLU A 674 -13.29 -18.86 -25.25
CA GLU A 674 -12.77 -19.05 -26.60
C GLU A 674 -13.87 -19.65 -27.47
N VAL A 675 -14.08 -19.06 -28.65
CA VAL A 675 -15.14 -19.50 -29.54
C VAL A 675 -14.69 -20.80 -30.19
N ALA A 676 -15.39 -21.89 -29.89
CA ALA A 676 -15.32 -23.12 -30.67
C ALA A 676 -15.91 -22.88 -32.07
N LEU A 677 -15.11 -22.24 -32.94
CA LEU A 677 -15.44 -22.09 -34.35
C LEU A 677 -15.59 -23.49 -34.95
N THR A 678 -16.74 -23.73 -35.56
CA THR A 678 -17.11 -25.06 -36.06
C THR A 678 -16.27 -25.42 -37.28
N LYS A 679 -15.18 -26.17 -37.05
CA LYS A 679 -14.29 -26.82 -38.04
C LYS A 679 -14.41 -26.31 -39.49
N ALA A 680 -13.60 -25.31 -39.81
CA ALA A 680 -13.20 -25.00 -41.18
C ALA A 680 -11.73 -24.55 -41.17
N ASP A 681 -11.41 -23.56 -40.33
CA ASP A 681 -10.06 -23.07 -40.06
C ASP A 681 -9.58 -23.46 -38.64
N LEU A 682 -8.32 -23.14 -38.33
CA LEU A 682 -7.49 -23.90 -37.39
C LEU A 682 -7.65 -23.61 -35.87
N GLN A 683 -7.18 -24.60 -35.09
CA GLN A 683 -7.06 -24.70 -33.63
C GLN A 683 -8.35 -24.70 -32.78
N GLY A 684 -8.26 -25.41 -31.64
CA GLY A 684 -9.34 -25.66 -30.68
C GLY A 684 -9.11 -24.96 -29.33
N PRO A 685 -9.75 -25.43 -28.24
CA PRO A 685 -9.73 -24.74 -26.95
C PRO A 685 -8.35 -24.74 -26.27
N SER A 686 -8.08 -23.66 -25.54
CA SER A 686 -6.98 -23.39 -24.61
C SER A 686 -5.67 -24.05 -25.01
N THR A 687 -4.93 -23.36 -25.90
CA THR A 687 -3.73 -23.86 -26.58
C THR A 687 -2.88 -24.81 -25.72
N THR A 688 -2.88 -26.09 -26.07
CA THR A 688 -2.04 -27.09 -25.44
C THR A 688 -0.66 -27.13 -26.09
N CYS A 689 0.34 -27.61 -25.36
CA CYS A 689 1.69 -27.77 -25.90
C CYS A 689 1.70 -28.66 -27.15
N GLN A 690 2.11 -28.07 -28.28
CA GLN A 690 2.44 -28.73 -29.55
C GLN A 690 3.96 -28.72 -29.77
N GLU A 691 4.46 -29.46 -30.76
CA GLU A 691 5.90 -29.48 -31.10
C GLU A 691 6.43 -28.10 -31.55
N ASP A 692 5.57 -27.22 -32.06
CA ASP A 692 5.88 -25.87 -32.54
C ASP A 692 5.46 -24.74 -31.57
N SER A 693 4.89 -25.06 -30.40
CA SER A 693 4.45 -24.08 -29.39
C SER A 693 5.55 -23.11 -28.95
N CYS A 694 6.80 -23.59 -28.87
CA CYS A 694 7.95 -22.84 -28.37
C CYS A 694 9.13 -22.94 -29.33
N ALA A 695 9.66 -21.80 -29.77
CA ALA A 695 10.78 -21.75 -30.70
C ALA A 695 12.13 -22.02 -30.01
N ASN A 696 13.18 -22.26 -30.82
CA ASN A 696 14.58 -22.30 -30.39
C ASN A 696 14.90 -23.30 -29.25
N GLN A 697 14.14 -24.40 -29.17
CA GLN A 697 14.14 -25.38 -28.08
C GLN A 697 13.70 -24.84 -26.71
N GLY A 698 12.79 -23.85 -26.68
CA GLY A 698 12.09 -23.46 -25.47
C GLY A 698 11.23 -24.63 -24.95
N VAL A 699 11.25 -24.88 -23.64
CA VAL A 699 10.47 -25.97 -23.07
C VAL A 699 9.02 -25.51 -22.92
N CYS A 700 8.10 -26.17 -23.62
CA CYS A 700 6.68 -25.90 -23.47
C CYS A 700 6.16 -26.46 -22.15
N MET A 701 5.60 -25.57 -21.32
CA MET A 701 5.00 -25.88 -20.03
C MET A 701 3.49 -25.68 -20.13
N GLN A 702 2.73 -26.76 -19.98
CA GLN A 702 1.27 -26.69 -19.96
C GLN A 702 0.80 -25.94 -18.71
N GLN A 703 -0.02 -24.91 -18.90
CA GLN A 703 -0.73 -24.19 -17.84
C GLN A 703 -2.24 -24.51 -17.96
N TRP A 704 -3.03 -23.99 -17.01
CA TRP A 704 -4.49 -24.17 -17.03
C TRP A 704 -5.21 -23.18 -17.97
N GLU A 705 -4.60 -22.04 -18.31
CA GLU A 705 -5.12 -21.05 -19.28
C GLU A 705 -4.61 -21.26 -20.72
N GLY A 706 -3.64 -22.15 -20.94
CA GLY A 706 -2.91 -22.31 -22.21
C GLY A 706 -1.52 -22.88 -21.97
N PHE A 707 -0.51 -22.51 -22.75
CA PHE A 707 0.89 -22.88 -22.50
C PHE A 707 1.80 -21.67 -22.26
N THR A 708 2.94 -21.91 -21.59
CA THR A 708 4.05 -20.95 -21.49
C THR A 708 5.36 -21.61 -21.90
N CYS A 709 6.35 -20.84 -22.36
CA CYS A 709 7.64 -21.36 -22.79
C CYS A 709 8.76 -20.98 -21.82
N ASP A 710 9.51 -21.95 -21.29
CA ASP A 710 10.77 -21.67 -20.61
C ASP A 710 11.88 -21.44 -21.65
N CYS A 711 12.27 -20.17 -21.79
CA CYS A 711 13.34 -19.74 -22.69
C CYS A 711 14.73 -19.81 -22.07
N SER A 712 14.88 -20.23 -20.80
CA SER A 712 16.14 -20.14 -20.05
C SER A 712 17.32 -20.82 -20.75
N MET A 713 17.10 -21.97 -21.40
CA MET A 713 18.16 -22.68 -22.14
C MET A 713 18.25 -22.30 -23.63
N THR A 714 17.59 -21.23 -24.09
CA THR A 714 17.48 -20.93 -25.54
C THR A 714 18.40 -19.82 -26.05
N SER A 715 18.88 -18.92 -25.18
CA SER A 715 19.43 -17.58 -25.50
C SER A 715 18.44 -16.54 -26.06
N TYR A 716 17.18 -16.93 -26.27
CA TYR A 716 16.09 -16.05 -26.70
C TYR A 716 15.18 -15.68 -25.51
N SER A 717 14.19 -14.85 -25.80
CA SER A 717 13.24 -14.29 -24.86
C SER A 717 11.84 -14.15 -25.49
N GLY A 718 10.93 -13.45 -24.82
CA GLY A 718 9.52 -13.36 -25.23
C GLY A 718 8.72 -14.62 -24.92
N ASN A 719 7.40 -14.54 -25.07
CA ASN A 719 6.46 -15.56 -24.61
C ASN A 719 6.60 -16.92 -25.33
N GLN A 720 7.23 -16.94 -26.51
CA GLN A 720 7.45 -18.13 -27.35
C GLN A 720 8.94 -18.40 -27.65
N CYS A 721 9.86 -17.74 -26.94
CA CYS A 721 11.32 -17.85 -27.17
C CYS A 721 11.77 -17.46 -28.59
N ASN A 722 11.08 -16.50 -29.21
CA ASN A 722 11.40 -15.95 -30.53
C ASN A 722 12.12 -14.60 -30.47
N ASP A 723 11.98 -13.83 -29.38
CA ASP A 723 12.55 -12.48 -29.29
C ASP A 723 14.05 -12.55 -28.94
N PRO A 724 14.92 -11.71 -29.56
CA PRO A 724 16.36 -11.77 -29.32
C PRO A 724 16.71 -11.44 -27.85
N GLY A 725 17.58 -12.24 -27.24
CA GLY A 725 18.10 -11.99 -25.90
C GLY A 725 18.98 -10.74 -25.82
N ALA A 726 19.20 -10.23 -24.60
CA ALA A 726 20.08 -9.07 -24.38
C ALA A 726 21.50 -9.35 -24.92
N THR A 727 21.88 -8.62 -25.97
CA THR A 727 23.07 -8.92 -26.79
C THR A 727 24.15 -7.84 -26.63
N TYR A 728 25.39 -8.27 -26.40
CA TYR A 728 26.57 -7.43 -26.24
C TYR A 728 27.65 -7.77 -27.27
N ILE A 729 28.28 -6.73 -27.83
CA ILE A 729 29.42 -6.83 -28.75
C ILE A 729 30.73 -6.60 -27.98
N PHE A 730 31.63 -7.58 -28.07
CA PHE A 730 32.99 -7.56 -27.53
C PHE A 730 33.98 -7.23 -28.66
N GLY A 731 34.66 -6.09 -28.54
CA GLY A 731 35.56 -5.55 -29.57
C GLY A 731 37.04 -5.90 -29.39
N LYS A 732 37.85 -5.53 -30.41
CA LYS A 732 39.25 -5.98 -30.59
C LYS A 732 40.20 -5.75 -29.40
N SER A 733 39.95 -4.77 -28.53
CA SER A 733 40.78 -4.47 -27.35
C SER A 733 40.32 -5.18 -26.06
N GLY A 734 39.42 -6.15 -26.19
CA GLY A 734 38.93 -6.99 -25.10
C GLY A 734 37.92 -6.27 -24.20
N GLY A 735 36.87 -6.99 -23.85
CA GLY A 735 35.82 -6.54 -22.93
C GLY A 735 35.69 -7.47 -21.72
N LEU A 736 35.14 -6.95 -20.63
CA LEU A 736 34.77 -7.70 -19.44
C LEU A 736 33.41 -7.21 -18.93
N ILE A 737 32.45 -8.11 -18.76
CA ILE A 737 31.31 -7.90 -17.86
C ILE A 737 31.56 -8.79 -16.65
N LEU A 738 31.57 -8.21 -15.44
CA LEU A 738 31.84 -8.92 -14.19
C LEU A 738 30.65 -8.76 -13.25
N TYR A 739 29.94 -9.85 -12.97
CA TYR A 739 28.99 -9.94 -11.85
C TYR A 739 29.72 -10.45 -10.61
N THR A 740 29.38 -9.94 -9.42
CA THR A 740 29.91 -10.40 -8.13
C THR A 740 28.76 -10.63 -7.16
N TRP A 741 28.66 -11.84 -6.60
CA TRP A 741 27.67 -12.12 -5.55
C TRP A 741 28.05 -11.38 -4.25
N PRO A 742 27.08 -10.75 -3.55
CA PRO A 742 27.26 -10.32 -2.16
C PRO A 742 27.73 -11.49 -1.28
N ALA A 743 28.47 -11.19 -0.22
CA ALA A 743 29.21 -12.21 0.53
C ALA A 743 28.31 -13.31 1.14
N ASN A 744 27.08 -12.96 1.53
CA ASN A 744 26.11 -13.86 2.15
C ASN A 744 25.31 -14.67 1.13
N ASP A 745 25.26 -14.22 -0.13
CA ASP A 745 24.36 -14.73 -1.17
C ASP A 745 25.07 -15.69 -2.14
N ARG A 746 26.29 -16.13 -1.80
CA ARG A 746 27.15 -16.95 -2.65
C ARG A 746 26.64 -18.40 -2.73
N PRO A 747 26.11 -18.85 -3.87
CA PRO A 747 25.52 -20.18 -3.96
C PRO A 747 26.60 -21.26 -3.84
N SER A 748 26.19 -22.44 -3.36
CA SER A 748 27.02 -23.65 -3.37
C SER A 748 26.17 -24.78 -3.96
N THR A 749 26.51 -25.25 -5.16
CA THR A 749 25.58 -25.97 -6.05
C THR A 749 26.05 -27.40 -6.32
N ARG A 750 25.15 -28.38 -6.19
CA ARG A 750 25.42 -29.75 -6.66
C ARG A 750 25.28 -29.88 -8.18
N SER A 751 24.44 -29.04 -8.78
CA SER A 751 24.11 -29.05 -10.21
C SER A 751 24.00 -27.62 -10.73
N ASP A 752 24.53 -27.39 -11.92
CA ASP A 752 24.54 -26.08 -12.58
C ASP A 752 23.92 -26.20 -13.98
N ARG A 753 23.32 -25.11 -14.49
CA ARG A 753 22.77 -24.99 -15.84
C ARG A 753 23.20 -23.65 -16.46
N LEU A 754 23.94 -23.72 -17.56
CA LEU A 754 24.45 -22.56 -18.30
C LEU A 754 23.94 -22.61 -19.74
N ALA A 755 23.43 -21.48 -20.25
CA ALA A 755 23.14 -21.32 -21.68
C ALA A 755 23.57 -19.94 -22.17
N VAL A 756 24.14 -19.86 -23.38
CA VAL A 756 24.48 -18.58 -24.01
C VAL A 756 24.49 -18.69 -25.54
N GLY A 757 23.97 -17.67 -26.20
CA GLY A 757 24.09 -17.48 -27.63
C GLY A 757 25.33 -16.67 -27.96
N PHE A 758 26.07 -17.02 -29.01
CA PHE A 758 27.30 -16.33 -29.39
C PHE A 758 27.54 -16.32 -30.90
N SER A 759 28.30 -15.33 -31.38
CA SER A 759 28.87 -15.35 -32.74
C SER A 759 30.31 -14.85 -32.70
N THR A 760 31.23 -15.56 -33.37
CA THR A 760 32.65 -15.18 -33.36
C THR A 760 33.43 -15.74 -34.56
N THR A 761 34.62 -15.19 -34.77
CA THR A 761 35.65 -15.71 -35.68
C THR A 761 36.95 -16.09 -34.95
N VAL A 762 37.06 -15.87 -33.62
CA VAL A 762 38.28 -16.19 -32.87
C VAL A 762 38.45 -17.70 -32.72
N LYS A 763 39.70 -18.17 -32.82
CA LYS A 763 40.02 -19.59 -32.61
C LYS A 763 40.16 -19.95 -31.14
N ASP A 764 40.48 -18.99 -30.27
CA ASP A 764 40.76 -19.22 -28.86
C ASP A 764 40.28 -18.03 -28.03
N GLY A 765 39.52 -18.26 -26.95
CA GLY A 765 38.98 -17.20 -26.08
C GLY A 765 38.05 -17.74 -24.99
N ILE A 766 37.91 -17.05 -23.86
CA ILE A 766 36.97 -17.42 -22.78
C ILE A 766 35.70 -16.59 -22.92
N LEU A 767 34.55 -17.26 -22.99
CA LEU A 767 33.24 -16.62 -23.13
C LEU A 767 32.70 -16.25 -21.74
N VAL A 768 32.61 -17.23 -20.85
CA VAL A 768 32.08 -17.08 -19.49
C VAL A 768 32.92 -17.93 -18.54
N ARG A 769 33.28 -17.38 -17.38
CA ARG A 769 33.92 -18.09 -16.28
C ARG A 769 33.24 -17.73 -14.96
N ILE A 770 32.94 -18.74 -14.16
CA ILE A 770 32.50 -18.60 -12.77
C ILE A 770 33.66 -19.07 -11.89
N ASP A 771 34.05 -18.28 -10.89
CA ASP A 771 35.10 -18.61 -9.92
C ASP A 771 34.53 -18.64 -8.49
N SER A 772 35.04 -19.55 -7.65
CA SER A 772 34.72 -19.65 -6.23
C SER A 772 35.17 -18.41 -5.43
N ALA A 773 34.79 -18.36 -4.16
CA ALA A 773 35.46 -17.53 -3.17
C ALA A 773 36.98 -17.83 -3.14
N PRO A 774 37.84 -16.82 -2.86
CA PRO A 774 39.28 -17.00 -2.82
C PRO A 774 39.71 -18.11 -1.84
N GLY A 775 40.58 -19.01 -2.30
CA GLY A 775 41.14 -20.09 -1.50
C GLY A 775 40.47 -21.46 -1.64
N LEU A 776 39.27 -21.55 -2.23
CA LEU A 776 38.60 -22.84 -2.48
C LEU A 776 39.09 -23.52 -3.77
N GLY A 777 39.18 -22.76 -4.87
CA GLY A 777 39.77 -23.22 -6.14
C GLY A 777 38.77 -23.80 -7.14
N ASP A 778 37.50 -23.94 -6.77
CA ASP A 778 36.45 -24.38 -7.68
C ASP A 778 36.16 -23.34 -8.77
N PHE A 779 35.87 -23.79 -9.99
CA PHE A 779 35.52 -22.92 -11.11
C PHE A 779 34.73 -23.65 -12.20
N LEU A 780 34.08 -22.89 -13.08
CA LEU A 780 33.44 -23.37 -14.32
C LEU A 780 33.78 -22.39 -15.45
N GLN A 781 34.33 -22.87 -16.57
CA GLN A 781 34.82 -22.03 -17.67
C GLN A 781 34.36 -22.50 -19.05
N LEU A 782 33.39 -21.80 -19.63
CA LEU A 782 32.99 -21.90 -21.03
C LEU A 782 33.99 -21.12 -21.91
N HIS A 783 34.59 -21.80 -22.87
CA HIS A 783 35.66 -21.27 -23.70
C HIS A 783 35.66 -21.89 -25.11
N ILE A 784 36.29 -21.18 -26.03
CA ILE A 784 36.64 -21.69 -27.36
C ILE A 784 38.15 -21.99 -27.38
N GLU A 785 38.51 -23.09 -28.01
CA GLU A 785 39.88 -23.55 -28.24
C GLU A 785 39.99 -24.25 -29.60
N GLN A 786 40.99 -23.87 -30.40
CA GLN A 786 41.18 -24.34 -31.79
C GLN A 786 39.92 -24.16 -32.69
N GLY A 787 39.04 -23.23 -32.35
CA GLY A 787 37.76 -22.96 -33.03
C GLY A 787 36.56 -23.80 -32.54
N LYS A 788 36.75 -24.72 -31.58
CA LYS A 788 35.68 -25.55 -30.99
C LYS A 788 35.27 -25.03 -29.62
N ILE A 789 34.01 -25.26 -29.23
CA ILE A 789 33.47 -24.87 -27.91
C ILE A 789 33.67 -25.99 -26.87
N GLY A 790 33.97 -25.62 -25.63
CA GLY A 790 34.05 -26.54 -24.50
C GLY A 790 33.88 -25.87 -23.14
N VAL A 791 33.67 -26.70 -22.12
CA VAL A 791 33.61 -26.31 -20.72
C VAL A 791 34.65 -27.11 -19.94
N VAL A 792 35.46 -26.42 -19.14
CA VAL A 792 36.31 -27.03 -18.11
C VAL A 792 35.81 -26.54 -16.75
N PHE A 793 35.65 -27.44 -15.79
CA PHE A 793 35.24 -27.11 -14.43
C PHE A 793 36.01 -27.94 -13.40
N ASN A 794 36.16 -27.41 -12.19
CA ASN A 794 36.72 -28.12 -11.03
C ASN A 794 35.86 -27.85 -9.80
N ILE A 795 35.68 -28.89 -8.98
CA ILE A 795 34.84 -28.95 -7.78
C ILE A 795 35.61 -29.67 -6.67
N GLY A 796 36.77 -29.14 -6.31
CA GLY A 796 37.65 -29.63 -5.25
C GLY A 796 38.42 -30.93 -5.54
N THR A 797 38.59 -31.33 -6.80
CA THR A 797 39.31 -32.60 -7.13
C THR A 797 40.25 -32.46 -8.32
N VAL A 798 39.73 -32.52 -9.54
CA VAL A 798 40.49 -32.41 -10.81
C VAL A 798 39.68 -31.62 -11.83
N ASP A 799 40.36 -31.02 -12.80
CA ASP A 799 39.73 -30.33 -13.92
C ASP A 799 39.01 -31.35 -14.82
N ILE A 800 37.68 -31.27 -14.88
CA ILE A 800 36.82 -32.09 -15.74
C ILE A 800 36.51 -31.28 -17.00
N SER A 801 36.79 -31.85 -18.17
CA SER A 801 36.64 -31.18 -19.47
C SER A 801 35.63 -31.89 -20.37
N ILE A 802 34.65 -31.13 -20.88
CA ILE A 802 33.74 -31.57 -21.96
C ILE A 802 33.81 -30.58 -23.12
N LYS A 803 33.92 -31.07 -24.35
CA LYS A 803 34.08 -30.24 -25.56
C LYS A 803 33.41 -30.88 -26.76
N GLU A 804 32.95 -30.05 -27.69
CA GLU A 804 32.56 -30.52 -29.02
C GLU A 804 33.82 -30.77 -29.85
N GLU A 805 33.91 -31.94 -30.50
CA GLU A 805 35.14 -32.41 -31.15
C GLU A 805 35.07 -32.43 -32.68
N ARG A 806 33.87 -32.39 -33.27
CA ARG A 806 33.64 -32.59 -34.70
C ARG A 806 33.52 -31.27 -35.46
N THR A 807 32.84 -30.28 -34.89
CA THR A 807 32.42 -29.07 -35.61
C THR A 807 32.99 -27.81 -34.97
N PRO A 808 33.72 -26.95 -35.71
CA PRO A 808 34.12 -25.63 -35.23
C PRO A 808 32.94 -24.65 -35.24
N VAL A 809 32.92 -23.72 -34.28
CA VAL A 809 31.87 -22.72 -34.04
C VAL A 809 32.34 -21.27 -34.29
N ASN A 810 33.54 -21.10 -34.86
CA ASN A 810 34.15 -19.80 -35.11
C ASN A 810 33.98 -19.34 -36.58
N ASP A 811 32.85 -19.68 -37.20
CA ASP A 811 32.58 -19.39 -38.62
C ASP A 811 31.91 -18.01 -38.86
N GLY A 812 31.61 -17.27 -37.78
CA GLY A 812 30.93 -15.97 -37.81
C GLY A 812 29.41 -16.01 -37.72
N LYS A 813 28.77 -17.19 -37.70
CA LYS A 813 27.31 -17.34 -37.49
C LYS A 813 26.96 -17.29 -36.00
N TYR A 814 25.65 -17.27 -35.72
CA TYR A 814 25.10 -17.37 -34.37
C TYR A 814 24.93 -18.84 -33.99
N HIS A 815 25.47 -19.22 -32.83
CA HIS A 815 25.37 -20.53 -32.22
C HIS A 815 24.82 -20.41 -30.80
N VAL A 816 24.13 -21.43 -30.30
CA VAL A 816 23.65 -21.52 -28.91
C VAL A 816 24.33 -22.71 -28.24
N VAL A 817 25.07 -22.47 -27.16
CA VAL A 817 25.65 -23.54 -26.33
C VAL A 817 24.86 -23.69 -25.04
N ARG A 818 24.56 -24.95 -24.68
CA ARG A 818 23.88 -25.37 -23.45
C ARG A 818 24.81 -26.33 -22.70
N PHE A 819 24.99 -26.10 -21.41
CA PHE A 819 25.77 -26.94 -20.51
C PHE A 819 24.97 -27.25 -19.26
N THR A 820 25.05 -28.48 -18.78
CA THR A 820 24.53 -28.87 -17.46
C THR A 820 25.56 -29.69 -16.68
N ARG A 821 25.54 -29.59 -15.35
CA ARG A 821 26.36 -30.38 -14.44
C ARG A 821 25.49 -31.02 -13.36
N ASN A 822 25.84 -32.23 -12.90
CA ASN A 822 25.36 -32.81 -11.65
C ASN A 822 26.50 -33.62 -11.01
N GLY A 823 27.07 -33.11 -9.92
CA GLY A 823 28.33 -33.63 -9.40
C GLY A 823 29.47 -33.47 -10.41
N GLY A 824 30.20 -34.56 -10.68
CA GLY A 824 31.20 -34.62 -11.75
C GLY A 824 30.63 -34.95 -13.14
N ASN A 825 29.37 -35.38 -13.23
CA ASN A 825 28.73 -35.65 -14.52
C ASN A 825 28.37 -34.32 -15.20
N ALA A 826 28.56 -34.22 -16.51
CA ALA A 826 28.23 -33.03 -17.28
C ALA A 826 27.70 -33.35 -18.67
N THR A 827 26.88 -32.46 -19.22
CA THR A 827 26.44 -32.50 -20.61
C THR A 827 26.76 -31.19 -21.33
N LEU A 828 27.00 -31.27 -22.63
CA LEU A 828 27.26 -30.13 -23.50
C LEU A 828 26.51 -30.34 -24.83
N GLN A 829 25.70 -29.37 -25.21
CA GLN A 829 24.99 -29.35 -26.49
C GLN A 829 25.24 -28.01 -27.19
N VAL A 830 25.32 -28.05 -28.52
CA VAL A 830 25.43 -26.86 -29.38
C VAL A 830 24.32 -26.94 -30.42
N ASP A 831 23.60 -25.84 -30.63
CA ASP A 831 22.48 -25.72 -31.56
C ASP A 831 21.49 -26.90 -31.44
N ASN A 832 21.29 -27.64 -32.55
CA ASN A 832 20.48 -28.86 -32.64
C ASN A 832 21.35 -30.13 -32.75
N TRP A 833 22.63 -30.07 -32.35
CA TRP A 833 23.52 -31.24 -32.40
C TRP A 833 23.18 -32.22 -31.26
N PRO A 834 23.57 -33.51 -31.36
CA PRO A 834 23.40 -34.47 -30.28
C PRO A 834 24.06 -33.97 -28.99
N VAL A 835 23.44 -34.27 -27.85
CA VAL A 835 24.01 -33.98 -26.53
C VAL A 835 25.28 -34.81 -26.36
N ASN A 836 26.40 -34.15 -26.05
CA ASN A 836 27.61 -34.80 -25.59
C ASN A 836 27.51 -35.00 -24.08
N GLU A 837 27.78 -36.21 -23.59
CA GLU A 837 27.65 -36.58 -22.18
C GLU A 837 29.01 -37.05 -21.64
N HIS A 838 29.43 -36.49 -20.51
CA HIS A 838 30.67 -36.87 -19.85
C HIS A 838 30.41 -37.42 -18.44
N TYR A 839 30.77 -38.70 -18.27
CA TYR A 839 30.70 -39.44 -17.01
C TYR A 839 32.14 -39.79 -16.57
N PRO A 840 32.74 -39.08 -15.59
CA PRO A 840 34.12 -39.33 -15.16
C PRO A 840 34.23 -40.69 -14.44
N THR A 841 35.04 -41.59 -14.98
CA THR A 841 35.11 -43.00 -14.55
C THR A 841 35.81 -43.20 -13.20
N GLY A 842 35.15 -43.87 -12.25
CA GLY A 842 35.72 -44.21 -10.94
C GLY A 842 35.07 -45.43 -10.28
N ASN A 843 35.82 -46.54 -10.22
CA ASN A 843 35.57 -47.88 -9.65
C ASN A 843 34.40 -48.10 -8.65
N THR A 844 33.71 -49.24 -8.83
CA THR A 844 32.64 -49.76 -7.96
C THR A 844 33.06 -50.08 -6.52
N ASP A 845 32.22 -49.73 -5.53
CA ASP A 845 32.51 -49.85 -4.09
C ASP A 845 32.80 -51.26 -3.55
N ASN A 846 32.30 -52.32 -4.21
CA ASN A 846 32.21 -53.66 -3.63
C ASN A 846 33.56 -54.30 -3.27
N GLU A 847 34.62 -54.09 -4.07
CA GLU A 847 35.93 -54.71 -3.81
C GLU A 847 36.66 -54.04 -2.62
N ARG A 848 36.40 -52.76 -2.35
CA ARG A 848 37.01 -52.04 -1.21
C ARG A 848 36.44 -52.49 0.13
N PHE A 849 35.20 -52.97 0.17
CA PHE A 849 34.55 -53.41 1.41
C PHE A 849 35.27 -54.58 2.11
N GLN A 850 36.00 -55.43 1.38
CA GLN A 850 36.68 -56.58 1.96
C GLN A 850 38.03 -56.24 2.63
N MET A 851 38.72 -55.17 2.19
CA MET A 851 40.04 -54.80 2.73
C MET A 851 39.98 -54.09 4.08
N VAL A 852 38.83 -53.52 4.46
CA VAL A 852 38.67 -52.73 5.70
C VAL A 852 38.45 -53.61 6.95
N LYS A 853 38.31 -54.92 6.80
CA LYS A 853 37.87 -55.82 7.89
C LYS A 853 38.96 -56.25 8.89
N GLN A 854 40.17 -55.67 8.87
CA GLN A 854 41.25 -56.03 9.80
C GLN A 854 41.79 -54.86 10.64
N LYS A 855 41.59 -54.98 11.96
CA LYS A 855 42.31 -54.34 13.09
C LYS A 855 42.13 -52.81 13.29
N ILE A 856 41.19 -52.45 14.18
CA ILE A 856 41.31 -51.27 15.07
C ILE A 856 40.81 -51.66 16.48
N PRO A 857 41.56 -51.34 17.55
CA PRO A 857 41.01 -51.15 18.89
C PRO A 857 41.21 -49.71 19.42
N PHE A 858 40.13 -49.12 19.94
CA PHE A 858 39.93 -47.76 20.46
C PHE A 858 41.06 -47.09 21.29
N LYS A 859 41.24 -45.76 21.10
CA LYS A 859 40.94 -44.72 22.13
C LYS A 859 40.95 -43.27 21.60
N TYR A 860 40.36 -42.35 22.37
CA TYR A 860 39.98 -40.96 22.04
C TYR A 860 41.12 -39.91 22.01
N ASN A 861 41.11 -38.95 21.07
CA ASN A 861 40.69 -37.54 21.31
C ASN A 861 41.04 -36.53 20.16
N ARG A 862 40.02 -35.76 19.68
CA ARG A 862 40.09 -34.55 18.80
C ARG A 862 40.72 -34.71 17.39
N PRO A 863 40.52 -33.74 16.47
CA PRO A 863 39.33 -32.94 16.16
C PRO A 863 38.69 -33.36 14.81
N VAL A 864 37.64 -32.68 14.34
CA VAL A 864 36.84 -33.15 13.18
C VAL A 864 37.44 -32.81 11.81
N GLU A 865 38.25 -31.75 11.70
CA GLU A 865 38.70 -31.22 10.39
C GLU A 865 39.75 -32.09 9.66
N GLU A 866 40.53 -32.92 10.35
CA GLU A 866 41.50 -33.83 9.70
C GLU A 866 40.85 -35.15 9.19
N TRP A 867 39.62 -35.48 9.61
CA TRP A 867 38.99 -36.75 9.19
C TRP A 867 38.46 -36.73 7.74
N LEU A 868 38.24 -35.54 7.17
CA LEU A 868 37.62 -35.37 5.85
C LEU A 868 38.56 -35.60 4.65
N GLN A 869 39.89 -35.70 4.85
CA GLN A 869 40.86 -35.76 3.75
C GLN A 869 41.35 -37.17 3.36
N GLU A 870 41.11 -38.22 4.16
CA GLU A 870 41.72 -39.55 3.94
C GLU A 870 40.82 -40.63 3.28
N LYS A 871 39.62 -40.29 2.80
CA LYS A 871 38.69 -41.25 2.16
C LYS A 871 38.09 -40.68 0.87
N GLY A 872 38.80 -40.88 -0.23
CA GLY A 872 38.44 -40.37 -1.56
C GLY A 872 37.01 -40.69 -1.98
N ARG A 873 36.17 -39.65 -1.93
CA ARG A 873 34.88 -39.52 -2.61
C ARG A 873 35.03 -38.41 -3.65
N GLN A 874 34.32 -38.49 -4.77
CA GLN A 874 34.16 -37.33 -5.65
C GLN A 874 33.38 -36.26 -4.87
N LEU A 875 33.94 -35.06 -4.74
CA LEU A 875 33.18 -33.90 -4.31
C LEU A 875 32.22 -33.52 -5.44
N THR A 876 30.96 -33.24 -5.09
CA THR A 876 29.87 -33.02 -6.07
C THR A 876 29.38 -31.58 -6.11
N ILE A 877 29.93 -30.72 -5.25
CA ILE A 877 29.45 -29.36 -5.00
C ILE A 877 30.48 -28.37 -5.53
N PHE A 878 30.03 -27.38 -6.31
CA PHE A 878 30.79 -26.17 -6.62
C PHE A 878 30.56 -25.19 -5.47
N ASN A 879 31.61 -24.95 -4.67
CA ASN A 879 31.48 -24.30 -3.37
C ASN A 879 31.61 -22.77 -3.47
N THR A 880 30.65 -22.07 -2.87
CA THR A 880 30.69 -20.63 -2.56
C THR A 880 31.09 -19.78 -3.78
N GLN A 881 30.33 -19.90 -4.88
CA GLN A 881 30.56 -19.17 -6.11
C GLN A 881 30.57 -17.65 -5.85
N ALA A 882 31.57 -16.93 -6.34
CA ALA A 882 31.81 -15.54 -5.95
C ALA A 882 31.71 -14.52 -7.10
N GLN A 883 32.09 -14.90 -8.33
CA GLN A 883 32.07 -14.00 -9.49
C GLN A 883 31.72 -14.73 -10.79
N ILE A 884 31.02 -14.03 -11.70
CA ILE A 884 30.85 -14.43 -13.11
C ILE A 884 31.57 -13.39 -13.99
N ALA A 885 32.64 -13.82 -14.65
CA ALA A 885 33.44 -13.03 -15.59
C ALA A 885 33.10 -13.41 -17.03
N ILE A 886 32.76 -12.42 -17.87
CA ILE A 886 32.28 -12.62 -19.24
C ILE A 886 33.20 -11.85 -20.20
N GLY A 887 33.76 -12.52 -21.20
CA GLY A 887 34.66 -11.95 -22.22
C GLY A 887 36.15 -12.26 -22.05
N GLY A 888 36.56 -12.93 -20.96
CA GLY A 888 37.89 -13.55 -20.81
C GLY A 888 39.08 -12.61 -20.60
N LYS A 889 38.84 -11.30 -20.48
CA LYS A 889 39.89 -10.26 -20.35
C LYS A 889 40.71 -10.35 -19.07
N ASP A 890 40.07 -10.79 -17.99
CA ASP A 890 40.64 -11.06 -16.67
C ASP A 890 41.62 -12.24 -16.66
N LYS A 891 41.43 -13.24 -17.54
CA LYS A 891 42.31 -14.41 -17.69
C LYS A 891 43.20 -14.35 -18.95
N GLY A 892 43.23 -13.21 -19.66
CA GLY A 892 44.07 -12.98 -20.85
C GLY A 892 43.63 -13.68 -22.15
N ARG A 893 42.66 -14.61 -22.12
CA ARG A 893 42.08 -15.26 -23.32
C ARG A 893 40.86 -14.46 -23.81
N LEU A 894 41.11 -13.33 -24.47
CA LEU A 894 40.06 -12.40 -24.92
C LEU A 894 39.03 -13.06 -25.84
N PHE A 895 37.74 -12.90 -25.55
CA PHE A 895 36.68 -13.11 -26.53
C PHE A 895 36.45 -11.83 -27.37
N GLN A 896 36.19 -12.01 -28.66
CA GLN A 896 35.76 -10.95 -29.58
C GLN A 896 34.61 -11.50 -30.42
N GLY A 897 33.48 -10.80 -30.49
CA GLY A 897 32.26 -11.33 -31.10
C GLY A 897 31.00 -10.76 -30.47
N GLN A 898 29.89 -11.48 -30.56
CA GLN A 898 28.66 -11.21 -29.82
C GLN A 898 28.45 -12.30 -28.75
N LEU A 899 27.88 -11.90 -27.61
CA LEU A 899 27.25 -12.78 -26.63
C LEU A 899 25.81 -12.30 -26.39
N SER A 900 24.87 -13.23 -26.28
CA SER A 900 23.43 -12.96 -26.17
C SER A 900 22.79 -13.92 -25.17
N GLY A 901 21.82 -13.40 -24.39
CA GLY A 901 20.91 -14.23 -23.60
C GLY A 901 21.58 -15.19 -22.62
N LEU A 902 22.69 -14.77 -22.00
CA LEU A 902 23.39 -15.58 -21.00
C LEU A 902 22.49 -15.86 -19.80
N TYR A 903 22.20 -17.14 -19.60
CA TYR A 903 21.54 -17.70 -18.43
C TYR A 903 22.54 -18.56 -17.64
N TYR A 904 22.53 -18.41 -16.32
CA TYR A 904 23.29 -19.25 -15.40
C TYR A 904 22.52 -19.38 -14.07
N ASP A 905 22.05 -20.59 -13.74
CA ASP A 905 21.37 -20.91 -12.48
C ASP A 905 20.31 -19.88 -12.02
N GLY A 906 19.43 -19.50 -12.96
CA GLY A 906 18.39 -18.50 -12.77
C GLY A 906 18.78 -17.06 -13.17
N LEU A 907 20.06 -16.71 -13.15
CA LEU A 907 20.55 -15.37 -13.45
C LEU A 907 20.62 -15.11 -14.97
N LYS A 908 19.86 -14.13 -15.46
CA LYS A 908 19.94 -13.62 -16.85
C LYS A 908 20.97 -12.49 -16.92
N VAL A 909 22.25 -12.83 -16.80
CA VAL A 909 23.33 -11.88 -16.45
C VAL A 909 23.48 -10.72 -17.47
N LEU A 910 23.21 -10.95 -18.76
CA LEU A 910 23.28 -9.87 -19.76
C LEU A 910 22.05 -8.93 -19.73
N ASN A 911 20.87 -9.40 -19.31
CA ASN A 911 19.72 -8.54 -19.03
C ASN A 911 20.03 -7.64 -17.83
N MET A 912 20.48 -8.24 -16.72
CA MET A 912 20.91 -7.52 -15.52
C MET A 912 21.98 -6.45 -15.82
N ALA A 913 22.88 -6.72 -16.78
CA ALA A 913 23.89 -5.77 -17.23
C ALA A 913 23.29 -4.58 -18.00
N ALA A 914 22.30 -4.82 -18.88
CA ALA A 914 21.58 -3.76 -19.60
C ALA A 914 20.67 -2.93 -18.68
N GLU A 915 20.16 -3.56 -17.62
CA GLU A 915 19.35 -2.94 -16.55
C GLU A 915 20.20 -2.19 -15.50
N ASN A 916 21.53 -2.13 -15.66
CA ASN A 916 22.49 -1.45 -14.77
C ASN A 916 22.49 -1.99 -13.32
N ASN A 917 22.35 -3.30 -13.15
CA ASN A 917 22.37 -3.95 -11.83
C ASN A 917 23.65 -3.60 -11.03
N PRO A 918 23.55 -3.20 -9.75
CA PRO A 918 24.68 -2.65 -8.97
C PRO A 918 25.81 -3.66 -8.71
N ASN A 919 25.54 -4.97 -8.82
CA ASN A 919 26.54 -6.03 -8.67
C ASN A 919 27.31 -6.33 -9.97
N ILE A 920 27.03 -5.60 -11.06
CA ILE A 920 27.69 -5.75 -12.37
C ILE A 920 28.63 -4.57 -12.66
N LYS A 921 29.83 -4.89 -13.17
CA LYS A 921 30.81 -3.91 -13.66
C LYS A 921 31.23 -4.24 -15.09
N ILE A 922 31.06 -3.29 -15.99
CA ILE A 922 31.42 -3.41 -17.42
C ILE A 922 32.71 -2.61 -17.67
N ASN A 923 33.72 -3.26 -18.27
CA ASN A 923 35.05 -2.69 -18.48
C ASN A 923 35.61 -3.03 -19.87
N GLY A 924 36.28 -2.07 -20.51
CA GLY A 924 36.94 -2.27 -21.81
C GLY A 924 35.98 -2.16 -23.00
N SER A 925 36.29 -2.86 -24.09
CA SER A 925 35.55 -2.75 -25.35
C SER A 925 34.31 -3.64 -25.38
N VAL A 926 33.31 -3.29 -24.57
CA VAL A 926 31.97 -3.88 -24.55
C VAL A 926 30.96 -2.82 -24.97
N ARG A 927 29.95 -3.17 -25.77
CA ARG A 927 28.77 -2.31 -26.02
C ARG A 927 27.49 -3.12 -26.17
N LEU A 928 26.36 -2.56 -25.74
CA LEU A 928 25.04 -3.12 -25.98
C LEU A 928 24.67 -3.00 -27.48
N VAL A 929 23.93 -3.97 -28.01
CA VAL A 929 23.32 -3.86 -29.34
C VAL A 929 22.06 -3.01 -29.25
N GLY A 930 22.16 -1.74 -29.67
CA GLY A 930 21.05 -0.78 -29.65
C GLY A 930 21.52 0.68 -29.64
N GLU A 931 22.72 0.96 -29.13
CA GLU A 931 23.27 2.32 -29.06
C GLU A 931 23.97 2.77 -30.35
N VAL A 932 23.81 4.05 -30.69
CA VAL A 932 24.43 4.72 -31.85
C VAL A 932 25.60 5.62 -31.37
N PRO A 933 26.80 5.57 -31.99
CA PRO A 933 27.92 6.43 -31.59
C PRO A 933 27.65 7.91 -31.89
N SER A 934 28.01 8.80 -30.95
CA SER A 934 27.91 10.25 -31.15
C SER A 934 29.30 10.90 -31.29
N ILE A 935 29.48 11.67 -32.37
CA ILE A 935 30.72 12.39 -32.71
C ILE A 935 30.45 13.90 -32.62
N LEU A 936 31.42 14.66 -32.11
CA LEU A 936 31.37 16.12 -31.96
C LEU A 936 32.36 16.80 -32.93
N GLY A 937 31.90 17.74 -33.77
CA GLY A 937 32.77 18.40 -34.76
C GLY A 937 32.11 19.43 -35.70
N THR A 938 31.68 20.57 -35.16
CA THR A 938 31.53 21.91 -35.79
C THR A 938 31.59 22.09 -37.34
N THR A 939 30.54 22.66 -37.95
CA THR A 939 30.53 24.03 -38.55
C THR A 939 29.14 24.40 -39.13
N GLN A 940 28.94 25.65 -39.58
CA GLN A 940 27.64 26.24 -39.95
C GLN A 940 27.49 26.48 -41.47
N THR A 941 26.25 26.47 -42.00
CA THR A 941 25.72 27.51 -42.93
C THR A 941 24.20 27.35 -43.15
N THR A 942 23.55 28.31 -43.84
CA THR A 942 22.09 28.54 -43.86
C THR A 942 21.49 28.69 -45.28
N SER A 943 20.26 28.20 -45.51
CA SER A 943 19.36 28.67 -46.58
C SER A 943 17.88 28.32 -46.31
N MET A 944 16.95 29.02 -46.95
CA MET A 944 15.48 28.94 -46.73
C MET A 944 14.73 28.09 -47.80
N PRO A 945 13.47 27.68 -47.54
CA PRO A 945 12.66 26.82 -48.44
C PRO A 945 11.86 27.60 -49.50
N PRO A 946 11.25 26.90 -50.49
CA PRO A 946 9.78 26.97 -50.60
C PRO A 946 9.03 25.70 -51.12
N GLU A 947 7.79 25.57 -50.63
CA GLU A 947 6.52 25.19 -51.29
C GLU A 947 6.33 23.91 -52.18
N MET A 948 5.62 22.94 -51.58
CA MET A 948 4.23 22.50 -51.91
C MET A 948 3.86 21.75 -53.23
N SER A 949 3.34 20.52 -53.04
CA SER A 949 2.02 20.00 -53.52
C SER A 949 1.98 18.65 -54.30
N THR A 950 1.39 17.63 -53.66
CA THR A 950 0.52 16.50 -54.19
C THR A 950 0.98 15.66 -55.41
N THR A 951 0.90 14.32 -55.43
CA THR A 951 -0.22 13.44 -55.02
C THR A 951 0.17 12.00 -54.59
N VAL A 952 -0.34 11.57 -53.42
CA VAL A 952 -1.02 10.27 -53.09
C VAL A 952 -0.35 8.90 -53.39
N MET A 953 0.08 8.23 -52.29
CA MET A 953 0.08 6.76 -51.96
C MET A 953 0.87 5.76 -52.85
N GLU A 954 1.40 4.62 -52.37
CA GLU A 954 1.09 3.77 -51.19
C GLU A 954 2.27 3.52 -50.19
N THR A 955 2.23 2.42 -49.42
CA THR A 955 2.67 2.32 -48.01
C THR A 955 3.83 1.34 -47.76
N THR A 956 4.84 1.66 -46.92
CA THR A 956 5.69 0.64 -46.23
C THR A 956 6.48 1.15 -45.00
N THR A 957 6.80 0.23 -44.08
CA THR A 957 7.93 0.21 -43.09
C THR A 957 8.04 1.24 -41.92
N THR A 958 7.69 0.76 -40.71
CA THR A 958 8.50 0.64 -39.47
C THR A 958 9.54 1.68 -38.97
N MET A 959 9.39 2.03 -37.67
CA MET A 959 10.42 2.26 -36.61
C MET A 959 11.25 3.57 -36.47
N ALA A 960 10.88 4.34 -35.43
CA ALA A 960 11.69 4.81 -34.28
C ALA A 960 13.02 5.61 -34.43
N THR A 961 13.11 6.75 -33.73
CA THR A 961 14.35 7.23 -33.07
C THR A 961 14.06 8.26 -31.95
N THR A 962 15.05 8.52 -31.09
CA THR A 962 15.01 9.48 -29.95
C THR A 962 16.13 10.52 -30.06
N THR A 963 16.16 11.58 -29.22
CA THR A 963 17.39 12.04 -28.49
C THR A 963 17.16 13.23 -27.53
N THR A 964 18.21 13.60 -26.78
CA THR A 964 18.27 14.50 -25.60
C THR A 964 19.07 15.80 -25.93
N ARG A 965 19.64 16.66 -25.05
CA ARG A 965 20.10 16.69 -23.63
C ARG A 965 20.06 18.19 -23.18
N LYS A 966 20.55 18.72 -22.04
CA LYS A 966 21.58 18.41 -21.00
C LYS A 966 21.11 19.13 -19.69
N ASN A 967 21.79 19.38 -18.55
CA ASN A 967 23.19 19.34 -18.07
C ASN A 967 23.16 18.94 -16.53
N ARG A 968 23.91 19.37 -15.50
CA ARG A 968 25.04 20.32 -15.25
C ARG A 968 25.80 19.94 -13.94
N SER A 969 27.12 19.71 -14.03
CA SER A 969 28.15 19.73 -12.93
C SER A 969 28.06 18.72 -11.76
N THR A 970 29.22 18.51 -11.09
CA THR A 970 29.56 17.39 -10.19
C THR A 970 30.30 17.84 -8.91
N ALA A 971 30.21 17.06 -7.81
CA ALA A 971 31.16 17.04 -6.67
C ALA A 971 31.07 15.68 -5.92
N SER A 972 32.04 15.29 -5.08
CA SER A 972 32.14 13.92 -4.51
C SER A 972 32.98 13.80 -3.20
N ILE A 973 32.46 13.10 -2.18
CA ILE A 973 33.16 12.66 -0.93
C ILE A 973 32.61 11.28 -0.47
N GLN A 974 33.35 10.51 0.35
CA GLN A 974 33.03 9.14 0.86
C GLN A 974 32.85 9.11 2.43
N PRO A 975 33.03 7.99 3.20
CA PRO A 975 31.91 7.11 3.65
C PRO A 975 31.90 6.66 5.15
N THR A 976 30.75 6.17 5.66
CA THR A 976 30.53 5.34 6.89
C THR A 976 29.07 4.81 6.87
N SER A 977 28.72 3.52 6.90
CA SER A 977 28.75 2.49 8.00
C SER A 977 27.63 2.68 9.05
N ASP A 978 26.74 1.74 9.45
CA ASP A 978 26.51 0.29 9.16
C ASP A 978 25.03 -0.16 9.43
N ASP A 979 24.64 -1.37 9.00
CA ASP A 979 23.70 -2.36 9.63
C ASP A 979 22.18 -2.04 9.88
N LEU A 980 21.22 -3.00 9.99
CA LEU A 980 21.19 -4.49 10.06
C LEU A 980 19.79 -5.09 9.64
N VAL A 981 19.79 -6.16 8.81
CA VAL A 981 18.91 -7.38 8.77
C VAL A 981 17.35 -7.35 8.90
N SER A 982 16.66 -8.05 7.97
CA SER A 982 15.72 -9.18 8.25
C SER A 982 15.23 -9.88 6.95
N SER A 983 15.72 -11.09 6.62
CA SER A 983 15.09 -12.43 6.86
C SER A 983 13.90 -12.80 5.94
N ALA A 984 13.97 -13.97 5.30
CA ALA A 984 12.90 -14.55 4.47
C ALA A 984 12.51 -15.97 4.96
N GLU A 985 11.27 -16.38 4.73
CA GLU A 985 10.80 -17.76 4.93
C GLU A 985 10.89 -18.55 3.61
N CYS A 986 11.16 -19.85 3.69
CA CYS A 986 11.36 -20.73 2.53
C CYS A 986 10.15 -21.63 2.29
N SER A 987 9.81 -21.87 1.03
CA SER A 987 8.87 -22.91 0.60
C SER A 987 9.59 -24.25 0.40
N SER A 988 8.84 -25.35 0.48
CA SER A 988 9.31 -26.72 0.24
C SER A 988 8.21 -27.55 -0.41
N ASP A 989 8.51 -28.22 -1.51
CA ASP A 989 7.75 -29.32 -2.09
C ASP A 989 8.71 -30.17 -2.95
N ASP A 990 8.58 -31.50 -2.88
CA ASP A 990 9.15 -32.50 -3.79
C ASP A 990 8.38 -33.83 -3.56
N GLU A 991 8.00 -34.51 -4.63
CA GLU A 991 7.22 -35.77 -4.65
C GLU A 991 8.03 -36.87 -5.38
N ASP A 992 7.82 -38.16 -5.05
CA ASP A 992 7.63 -39.23 -6.05
C ASP A 992 7.43 -40.66 -5.48
N PHE A 993 6.89 -41.55 -6.32
CA PHE A 993 6.43 -42.93 -6.01
C PHE A 993 7.48 -44.06 -6.20
N VAL A 994 7.20 -45.26 -5.66
CA VAL A 994 7.07 -46.58 -6.36
C VAL A 994 7.05 -47.78 -5.38
N GLU A 995 6.30 -48.84 -5.69
CA GLU A 995 6.10 -50.08 -4.89
C GLU A 995 7.04 -51.25 -5.24
N CYS A 996 7.22 -52.20 -4.30
CA CYS A 996 7.17 -53.66 -4.55
C CYS A 996 7.15 -54.52 -3.24
N GLU A 997 6.56 -55.71 -3.31
CA GLU A 997 6.30 -56.70 -2.23
C GLU A 997 7.31 -57.91 -2.28
N PRO A 998 7.19 -59.07 -1.56
CA PRO A 998 6.30 -59.50 -0.45
C PRO A 998 6.97 -60.28 0.74
N SER A 999 6.13 -60.75 1.68
CA SER A 999 6.06 -62.15 2.24
C SER A 999 6.35 -62.47 3.73
N THR A 1000 5.27 -62.86 4.44
CA THR A 1000 5.11 -63.97 5.44
C THR A 1000 6.03 -64.15 6.68
N ALA A 1001 5.41 -64.36 7.86
CA ALA A 1001 6.06 -65.00 9.03
C ALA A 1001 5.06 -65.71 10.00
N ASN A 1002 5.45 -66.87 10.56
CA ASN A 1002 4.78 -67.61 11.67
C ASN A 1002 5.62 -68.87 12.03
N PRO A 1003 5.41 -69.61 13.15
CA PRO A 1003 5.18 -69.21 14.55
C PRO A 1003 6.17 -69.92 15.55
N THR A 1004 6.24 -69.52 16.84
CA THR A 1004 6.48 -70.49 17.96
C THR A 1004 6.20 -69.94 19.38
N GLU A 1005 5.80 -70.84 20.27
CA GLU A 1005 5.67 -70.77 21.75
C GLU A 1005 6.09 -72.18 22.29
N PRO A 1006 5.97 -72.63 23.57
CA PRO A 1006 5.47 -72.00 24.83
C PRO A 1006 6.38 -72.20 26.07
N GLY A 1007 5.94 -71.79 27.29
CA GLY A 1007 6.38 -72.51 28.53
C GLY A 1007 6.37 -71.83 29.92
N ILE A 1008 5.21 -71.77 30.58
CA ILE A 1008 4.89 -72.30 31.95
C ILE A 1008 5.93 -72.13 33.11
N ARG A 1009 5.63 -71.76 34.38
CA ARG A 1009 4.49 -71.19 35.18
C ARG A 1009 4.98 -70.96 36.65
N ARG A 1010 4.49 -69.94 37.39
CA ARG A 1010 3.98 -70.02 38.81
C ARG A 1010 3.56 -68.65 39.39
N VAL A 1011 2.31 -68.56 39.89
CA VAL A 1011 1.65 -67.37 40.52
C VAL A 1011 0.62 -67.89 41.54
N PRO A 1012 0.64 -67.44 42.82
CA PRO A 1012 -0.29 -66.40 43.36
C PRO A 1012 0.46 -65.41 44.32
N GLY A 1013 -0.13 -64.42 44.99
CA GLY A 1013 -1.49 -63.82 45.06
C GLY A 1013 -1.50 -62.75 46.18
N ALA A 1014 -2.48 -61.87 46.39
CA ALA A 1014 -3.78 -61.55 45.76
C ALA A 1014 -3.93 -59.99 45.83
N SER A 1015 -4.93 -59.28 45.28
CA SER A 1015 -6.36 -59.59 45.09
C SER A 1015 -6.95 -58.91 43.85
N GLU A 1016 -8.20 -59.24 43.53
CA GLU A 1016 -8.89 -58.83 42.32
C GLU A 1016 -9.37 -57.37 42.33
N VAL A 1017 -9.25 -56.71 41.17
CA VAL A 1017 -10.23 -55.72 40.69
C VAL A 1017 -10.57 -56.10 39.25
N ILE A 1018 -11.82 -56.44 38.99
CA ILE A 1018 -12.28 -56.87 37.67
C ILE A 1018 -12.46 -55.65 36.75
N ARG A 1019 -12.00 -55.78 35.50
CA ARG A 1019 -12.37 -54.85 34.41
C ARG A 1019 -13.81 -55.15 33.98
N GLU A 1020 -14.72 -54.21 34.19
CA GLU A 1020 -15.94 -54.12 33.38
C GLU A 1020 -15.74 -53.18 32.19
N SER A 1021 -16.38 -53.52 31.08
CA SER A 1021 -16.37 -52.74 29.84
C SER A 1021 -17.49 -51.70 29.83
N SER A 1022 -17.14 -50.42 29.64
CA SER A 1022 -18.10 -49.33 29.42
C SER A 1022 -17.60 -48.47 28.24
N SER A 1023 -18.20 -48.61 27.05
CA SER A 1023 -19.43 -47.93 26.62
C SER A 1023 -19.18 -46.47 26.22
N THR A 1024 -18.77 -46.28 24.95
CA THR A 1024 -18.56 -44.97 24.31
C THR A 1024 -19.81 -44.08 24.32
N THR A 1025 -21.00 -44.68 24.44
CA THR A 1025 -22.29 -44.00 24.59
C THR A 1025 -22.30 -43.03 25.77
N GLY A 1026 -21.65 -43.37 26.89
CA GLY A 1026 -21.64 -42.52 28.09
C GLY A 1026 -20.94 -41.17 27.89
N MET A 1027 -19.86 -41.14 27.10
CA MET A 1027 -19.11 -39.92 26.80
C MET A 1027 -19.91 -38.97 25.90
N VAL A 1028 -20.61 -39.51 24.88
CA VAL A 1028 -21.48 -38.74 24.00
C VAL A 1028 -22.67 -38.16 24.76
N VAL A 1029 -23.32 -38.96 25.61
CA VAL A 1029 -24.41 -38.49 26.49
C VAL A 1029 -23.93 -37.40 27.45
N GLY A 1030 -22.71 -37.51 28.00
CA GLY A 1030 -22.11 -36.47 28.84
C GLY A 1030 -21.92 -35.14 28.11
N ILE A 1031 -21.43 -35.16 26.87
CA ILE A 1031 -21.25 -33.95 26.05
C ILE A 1031 -22.61 -33.32 25.69
N VAL A 1032 -23.59 -34.13 25.29
CA VAL A 1032 -24.96 -33.65 24.97
C VAL A 1032 -25.65 -33.07 26.21
N ALA A 1033 -25.48 -33.71 27.38
CA ALA A 1033 -26.01 -33.20 28.65
C ALA A 1033 -25.36 -31.87 29.06
N ALA A 1034 -24.04 -31.72 28.89
CA ALA A 1034 -23.33 -30.47 29.15
C ALA A 1034 -23.80 -29.34 28.21
N ALA A 1035 -23.95 -29.62 26.91
CA ALA A 1035 -24.48 -28.66 25.94
C ALA A 1035 -25.93 -28.25 26.27
N ALA A 1036 -26.80 -29.21 26.62
CA ALA A 1036 -28.18 -28.94 27.04
C ALA A 1036 -28.24 -28.11 28.34
N LEU A 1037 -27.33 -28.35 29.29
CA LEU A 1037 -27.22 -27.56 30.52
C LEU A 1037 -26.80 -26.11 30.21
N CYS A 1038 -25.81 -25.91 29.34
CA CYS A 1038 -25.40 -24.57 28.90
C CYS A 1038 -26.54 -23.82 28.19
N ILE A 1039 -27.30 -24.50 27.32
CA ILE A 1039 -28.48 -23.91 26.65
C ILE A 1039 -29.56 -23.55 27.68
N LEU A 1040 -29.84 -24.40 28.67
CA LEU A 1040 -30.78 -24.10 29.76
C LEU A 1040 -30.33 -22.92 30.63
N ILE A 1041 -29.03 -22.79 30.92
CA ILE A 1041 -28.47 -21.65 31.66
C ILE A 1041 -28.62 -20.36 30.83
N LEU A 1042 -28.37 -20.39 29.52
CA LEU A 1042 -28.57 -19.25 28.63
C LEU A 1042 -30.05 -18.85 28.52
N LEU A 1043 -30.95 -19.83 28.36
CA LEU A 1043 -32.40 -19.58 28.33
C LEU A 1043 -32.92 -19.04 29.67
N TYR A 1044 -32.41 -19.54 30.81
CA TYR A 1044 -32.73 -18.98 32.13
C TYR A 1044 -32.19 -17.55 32.30
N ALA A 1045 -30.98 -17.26 31.79
CA ALA A 1045 -30.43 -15.90 31.78
C ALA A 1045 -31.28 -14.96 30.92
N MET A 1046 -31.67 -15.37 29.72
CA MET A 1046 -32.57 -14.60 28.84
C MET A 1046 -33.95 -14.39 29.45
N TYR A 1047 -34.54 -15.41 30.09
CA TYR A 1047 -35.80 -15.29 30.82
C TYR A 1047 -35.69 -14.29 31.98
N LYS A 1048 -34.62 -14.39 32.78
CA LYS A 1048 -34.34 -13.48 33.90
C LYS A 1048 -34.00 -12.06 33.47
N TYR A 1049 -33.48 -11.87 32.25
CA TYR A 1049 -33.28 -10.56 31.62
C TYR A 1049 -34.61 -9.97 31.15
N ARG A 1050 -35.40 -10.75 30.39
CA ARG A 1050 -36.70 -10.34 29.85
C ARG A 1050 -37.71 -9.98 30.96
N ASN A 1051 -37.73 -10.73 32.06
CA ASN A 1051 -38.58 -10.43 33.21
C ASN A 1051 -38.09 -9.23 34.07
N ARG A 1052 -37.03 -8.52 33.67
CA ARG A 1052 -36.53 -7.33 34.38
C ARG A 1052 -37.11 -6.02 33.84
N ASP A 1053 -37.64 -6.02 32.61
CA ASP A 1053 -38.12 -4.81 31.93
C ASP A 1053 -39.64 -4.60 32.04
N GLU A 1054 -40.42 -5.57 32.56
CA GLU A 1054 -41.85 -5.40 32.88
C GLU A 1054 -42.06 -4.71 34.25
N GLY A 1055 -41.39 -3.57 34.45
CA GLY A 1055 -41.59 -2.66 35.57
C GLY A 1055 -42.55 -1.53 35.22
N SER A 1056 -43.86 -1.72 35.45
CA SER A 1056 -44.90 -0.79 35.00
C SER A 1056 -44.86 0.57 35.71
N TYR A 1057 -44.75 1.65 34.93
CA TYR A 1057 -45.16 3.00 35.33
C TYR A 1057 -46.42 3.40 34.57
N GLN A 1058 -47.51 3.70 35.28
CA GLN A 1058 -48.65 4.42 34.71
C GLN A 1058 -48.38 5.93 34.76
N VAL A 1059 -48.78 6.63 33.70
CA VAL A 1059 -48.99 8.09 33.68
C VAL A 1059 -50.27 8.32 32.88
N ASP A 1060 -51.19 9.13 33.40
CA ASP A 1060 -52.48 9.40 32.78
C ASP A 1060 -52.37 10.14 31.44
N GLU A 1061 -53.32 9.88 30.54
CA GLU A 1061 -53.46 10.60 29.28
C GLU A 1061 -54.03 12.01 29.50
N THR A 1062 -53.43 13.05 28.90
CA THR A 1062 -54.22 14.21 28.45
C THR A 1062 -53.60 14.96 27.26
N ARG A 1063 -53.97 14.50 26.05
CA ARG A 1063 -54.15 15.26 24.80
C ARG A 1063 -53.01 16.15 24.26
N ASN A 1064 -52.53 15.71 23.09
CA ASN A 1064 -52.42 16.47 21.83
C ASN A 1064 -51.57 17.76 21.79
N TYR A 1065 -50.63 17.80 20.83
CA TYR A 1065 -50.57 18.93 19.89
C TYR A 1065 -50.29 18.47 18.46
N ILE A 1066 -50.82 19.21 17.49
CA ILE A 1066 -50.66 18.97 16.04
C ILE A 1066 -49.58 19.91 15.48
N SER A 1067 -49.04 19.53 14.32
CA SER A 1067 -47.87 20.09 13.62
C SER A 1067 -47.99 21.51 13.04
N ASN A 1068 -46.81 22.11 12.82
CA ASN A 1068 -46.37 22.97 11.69
C ASN A 1068 -46.18 24.50 11.83
N SER A 1069 -45.04 24.92 11.23
CA SER A 1069 -44.75 26.15 10.46
C SER A 1069 -44.84 27.55 11.10
N ALA A 1070 -43.64 28.08 11.44
CA ALA A 1070 -42.95 29.25 10.85
C ALA A 1070 -43.59 30.67 10.77
N GLN A 1071 -42.70 31.69 10.78
CA GLN A 1071 -42.92 33.15 10.58
C GLN A 1071 -43.66 33.87 11.74
N SER A 1072 -43.40 35.16 12.08
CA SER A 1072 -42.30 36.10 11.74
C SER A 1072 -42.23 37.27 12.76
N ASN A 1073 -41.14 38.05 12.74
CA ASN A 1073 -40.97 39.42 13.28
C ASN A 1073 -41.18 39.68 14.81
N GLY A 1074 -40.62 40.80 15.33
CA GLY A 1074 -41.17 41.43 16.55
C GLY A 1074 -40.20 41.85 17.68
N THR A 1075 -39.23 42.71 17.38
CA THR A 1075 -38.58 43.70 18.27
C THR A 1075 -39.02 43.92 19.75
N LEU A 1076 -38.00 44.15 20.59
CA LEU A 1076 -37.90 45.20 21.64
C LEU A 1076 -38.50 45.02 23.07
N MET A 1077 -37.55 44.81 24.00
CA MET A 1077 -37.20 45.70 25.13
C MET A 1077 -37.68 45.45 26.59
N LYS A 1078 -36.64 45.38 27.45
CA LYS A 1078 -36.44 46.10 28.73
C LYS A 1078 -37.07 45.59 30.04
N GLU A 1079 -36.17 45.41 31.01
CA GLU A 1079 -36.32 45.68 32.46
C GLU A 1079 -37.37 44.83 33.26
N LYS A 1080 -37.17 44.54 34.55
CA LYS A 1080 -36.29 45.21 35.52
C LYS A 1080 -35.76 44.26 36.63
N GLN A 1081 -34.62 44.64 37.19
CA GLN A 1081 -34.14 44.27 38.53
C GLN A 1081 -35.16 44.68 39.64
N PRO A 1082 -35.08 44.20 40.91
CA PRO A 1082 -33.81 43.96 41.63
C PRO A 1082 -33.73 42.79 42.65
N SER A 1083 -32.48 42.63 43.15
CA SER A 1083 -32.02 42.14 44.47
C SER A 1083 -33.09 41.72 45.52
N SER A 1084 -32.90 40.70 46.37
CA SER A 1084 -31.72 40.37 47.22
C SER A 1084 -32.03 39.06 48.01
N LYS A 1085 -31.22 38.47 48.92
CA LYS A 1085 -29.98 38.85 49.64
C LYS A 1085 -29.25 37.59 50.15
N SER A 1086 -28.12 37.78 50.81
CA SER A 1086 -27.33 36.81 51.64
C SER A 1086 -28.12 35.78 52.47
N GLY A 1087 -27.61 34.58 52.80
CA GLY A 1087 -26.33 33.94 52.41
C GLY A 1087 -25.65 33.14 53.56
N HIS A 1088 -24.48 32.55 53.25
CA HIS A 1088 -23.43 32.05 54.18
C HIS A 1088 -23.57 30.71 54.96
N LYS A 1089 -22.78 29.73 54.47
CA LYS A 1089 -21.69 28.99 55.17
C LYS A 1089 -21.99 27.83 56.17
N LYS A 1090 -21.37 26.67 55.82
CA LYS A 1090 -20.74 25.65 56.69
C LYS A 1090 -21.70 24.78 57.54
N HIS A 1091 -21.46 23.49 57.77
CA HIS A 1091 -20.18 22.87 58.17
C HIS A 1091 -19.83 21.51 57.52
N LYS A 1092 -18.64 21.00 57.88
CA LYS A 1092 -18.03 19.72 57.42
C LYS A 1092 -18.57 18.48 58.15
N ASN A 1093 -18.12 17.30 57.67
CA ASN A 1093 -18.12 15.94 58.27
C ASN A 1093 -19.35 15.09 57.90
N LYS A 1094 -19.23 13.77 57.63
CA LYS A 1094 -18.03 12.90 57.67
C LYS A 1094 -18.18 11.67 56.75
N ASP A 1095 -17.04 11.11 56.36
CA ASP A 1095 -16.72 9.72 55.99
C ASP A 1095 -17.86 8.75 55.56
N LYS A 1096 -17.76 8.25 54.32
CA LYS A 1096 -17.85 6.81 54.02
C LYS A 1096 -17.29 6.44 52.66
N GLU A 1097 -16.58 5.32 52.60
CA GLU A 1097 -16.08 4.69 51.38
C GLU A 1097 -17.23 4.03 50.60
N TYR A 1098 -17.09 3.90 49.29
CA TYR A 1098 -17.32 2.64 48.55
C TYR A 1098 -16.62 2.71 47.18
N TYR A 1099 -16.19 1.55 46.68
CA TYR A 1099 -15.58 1.40 45.36
C TYR A 1099 -16.63 1.35 44.25
N VAL A 1100 -16.34 2.00 43.12
CA VAL A 1100 -16.41 1.41 41.77
C VAL A 1100 -15.18 1.89 41.01
#